data_AF-A0A978UAN0-F1
#
_entry.id   AF-A0A978UAN0-F1
#
_cell.length_a   1.000
_cell.length_b   1.000
_cell.length_c   1.000
_cell.angle_alpha   90.00
_cell.angle_beta   90.00
_cell.angle_gamma   90.00
#
_symmetry.space_group_name_H-M   'P 1'
#
loop_
_entity.id
_entity.type
_entity.pdbx_description
1 polymer ?
#
loop_
_entity_poly.entity_id
_entity_poly.type
_entity_poly.pdbx_seq_one_letter_code
_entity_poly.pdbx_strand_id
1 'polypeptide(L)'
;MENLLKDFDVDHKNPSLEAQRRWRSAVSLVKNRRRRFRFVPDLDKRFEVEKKKQKIQEKIRVALYVQKAALQFIDAGGRNEYTLSEEAREAGFSIHPDELASIVRSHDSRALKFQGGVEGIARKVSVSLDYGVGVGIATEGWPKGMYDGLGIILSVLLVVMVTAIKVKDNKSGDIVKSEISEDALSILLQTIFQNTSCEIAKEDGKVKIFGTPTESAILEFGLLLGGDFDAQRSASKILKIEPFNSVRKKMSVLVARPDGGMQAYCKGASEIILGMCNKVVVCNGQPVHLSEEFKRNISDVINSFASEALRTLCLAFQDIDDSTNELSIPDDGYTLVAVVGIKDPVRSGVKDAVETCLAAGITVRMVTGDNINTARAIAKECGILTPDGLAIEGTEFRNLSPEQMKEIIPRIQVMARSLPLDKHKLVTNLRSMFGEVVAVTGDGTNDAPALHEADIGLAMGIAGTEVAKENADVIIMDDNFSTIVNVAKWGRAVYINIQKFVQFQLTVNVVALVLNFVSACISGSAPLTAVQLLWVNMIMDTLGALALATEPPHDGLMKRQPVARGASFITKAMWRNIIGQSIYQLVVLAILNFDGKQLLRLAGSDATDVLNTVIFNSFVFCQVFNEINSRDIEKINIFRGMFDSWVFLGVMVGTVVFQVIIVEFLGTLASTVPLSWELWLLSIIIGSISLPVAVVLKCIPVEFTAKHHDDYEALPSGPELA
;
A
#
# COMPACT_ATOMS: atom_id res chain seq x y z
N MET A 1 -42.20 -7.07 50.13
CA MET A 1 -41.89 -6.22 48.95
C MET A 1 -40.43 -6.37 48.51
N GLU A 2 -39.50 -6.64 49.45
CA GLU A 2 -38.07 -6.84 49.16
C GLU A 2 -37.73 -8.12 48.37
N ASN A 3 -38.45 -9.23 48.58
CA ASN A 3 -38.19 -10.47 47.82
C ASN A 3 -38.57 -10.37 46.33
N LEU A 4 -39.44 -9.44 45.95
CA LEU A 4 -39.78 -9.17 44.55
C LEU A 4 -38.78 -8.23 43.88
N LEU A 5 -38.01 -7.45 44.65
CA LEU A 5 -37.05 -6.47 44.14
C LEU A 5 -35.70 -7.10 43.75
N LYS A 6 -35.33 -8.24 44.36
CA LYS A 6 -34.12 -9.00 43.99
C LYS A 6 -34.10 -9.45 42.53
N ASP A 7 -35.27 -9.69 41.93
CA ASP A 7 -35.40 -10.15 40.54
C ASP A 7 -35.36 -9.02 39.50
N PHE A 8 -35.29 -7.75 39.93
CA PHE A 8 -35.27 -6.57 39.05
C PHE A 8 -33.91 -5.87 38.99
N ASP A 9 -32.92 -6.33 39.76
CA ASP A 9 -31.59 -5.73 39.79
C ASP A 9 -30.74 -6.31 38.66
N VAL A 10 -30.62 -5.54 37.57
CA VAL A 10 -29.81 -5.87 36.39
C VAL A 10 -28.75 -4.79 36.25
N ASP A 11 -27.47 -5.18 36.21
CA ASP A 11 -26.36 -4.24 36.05
C ASP A 11 -26.57 -3.32 34.85
N HIS A 12 -26.35 -2.03 35.07
CA HIS A 12 -26.60 -0.97 34.09
C HIS A 12 -25.72 -1.05 32.82
N LYS A 13 -24.66 -1.89 32.82
CA LYS A 13 -23.78 -2.15 31.67
C LYS A 13 -23.46 -3.65 31.53
N ASN A 14 -23.63 -4.18 30.31
CA ASN A 14 -23.31 -5.57 29.91
C ASN A 14 -23.94 -6.69 30.77
N PRO A 15 -25.26 -6.71 31.00
CA PRO A 15 -25.87 -7.80 31.76
C PRO A 15 -25.84 -9.12 30.97
N SER A 16 -25.64 -10.23 31.69
CA SER A 16 -25.58 -11.57 31.09
C SER A 16 -26.86 -11.93 30.33
N LEU A 17 -26.73 -12.77 29.29
CA LEU A 17 -27.86 -13.21 28.45
C LEU A 17 -28.98 -13.88 29.26
N GLU A 18 -28.64 -14.59 30.33
CA GLU A 18 -29.61 -15.21 31.23
C GLU A 18 -30.37 -14.18 32.07
N ALA A 19 -29.68 -13.14 32.58
CA ALA A 19 -30.32 -12.05 33.33
C ALA A 19 -31.31 -11.28 32.46
N GLN A 20 -30.96 -11.00 31.20
CA GLN A 20 -31.86 -10.32 30.26
C GLN A 20 -33.11 -11.16 29.90
N ARG A 21 -32.96 -12.50 29.81
CA ARG A 21 -34.09 -13.42 29.58
C ARG A 21 -35.05 -13.48 30.77
N ARG A 22 -34.51 -13.59 31.99
CA ARG A 22 -35.30 -13.60 33.24
C ARG A 22 -36.05 -12.29 33.46
N TRP A 23 -35.41 -11.16 33.15
CA TRP A 23 -36.06 -9.85 33.19
C TRP A 23 -37.23 -9.75 32.20
N ARG A 24 -37.09 -10.27 30.98
CA ARG A 24 -38.19 -10.29 30.00
C ARG A 24 -39.35 -11.20 30.39
N SER A 25 -39.11 -12.33 31.05
CA SER A 25 -40.20 -13.19 31.55
C SER A 25 -40.95 -12.53 32.71
N ALA A 26 -40.26 -11.82 33.60
CA ALA A 26 -40.86 -11.10 34.72
C ALA A 26 -41.74 -9.91 34.26
N VAL A 27 -41.34 -9.21 33.20
CA VAL A 27 -42.05 -8.02 32.66
C VAL A 27 -43.23 -8.39 31.73
N SER A 28 -43.51 -9.69 31.53
CA SER A 28 -44.63 -10.17 30.69
C SER A 28 -46.03 -9.80 31.23
N LEU A 29 -46.14 -9.44 32.52
CA LEU A 29 -47.39 -9.02 33.19
C LEU A 29 -47.77 -7.53 32.94
N VAL A 30 -46.94 -6.75 32.24
CA VAL A 30 -47.15 -5.30 32.08
C VAL A 30 -47.92 -4.98 30.79
N LYS A 31 -49.08 -4.32 30.95
CA LYS A 31 -50.11 -4.04 29.92
C LYS A 31 -49.66 -3.27 28.67
N ASN A 32 -48.45 -2.70 28.63
CA ASN A 32 -48.03 -1.80 27.54
C ASN A 32 -46.58 -2.07 27.08
N ARG A 33 -46.37 -3.25 26.50
CA ARG A 33 -45.06 -3.81 26.09
C ARG A 33 -44.29 -2.88 25.13
N ARG A 34 -44.93 -2.35 24.09
CA ARG A 34 -44.23 -1.70 22.95
C ARG A 34 -43.51 -0.38 23.25
N ARG A 35 -43.86 0.36 24.32
CA ARG A 35 -43.24 1.67 24.61
C ARG A 35 -41.90 1.60 25.36
N ARG A 36 -41.64 0.58 26.18
CA ARG A 36 -40.37 0.45 26.94
C ARG A 36 -39.24 -0.31 26.21
N PHE A 37 -39.54 -1.07 25.15
CA PHE A 37 -38.54 -1.92 24.48
C PHE A 37 -37.95 -1.33 23.18
N ARG A 38 -38.11 -0.03 22.91
CA ARG A 38 -37.65 0.60 21.65
C ARG A 38 -36.13 0.56 21.44
N PHE A 39 -35.34 0.44 22.52
CA PHE A 39 -33.87 0.50 22.49
C PHE A 39 -33.16 -0.73 23.05
N VAL A 40 -33.86 -1.86 23.22
CA VAL A 40 -33.22 -3.12 23.66
C VAL A 40 -32.96 -4.00 22.44
N PRO A 41 -31.71 -4.44 22.19
CA PRO A 41 -31.37 -5.29 21.05
C PRO A 41 -32.27 -6.54 20.97
N ASP A 42 -32.64 -6.88 19.74
CA ASP A 42 -33.42 -8.07 19.43
C ASP A 42 -32.54 -9.32 19.64
N LEU A 43 -32.80 -10.05 20.73
CA LEU A 43 -31.99 -11.20 21.13
C LEU A 43 -32.20 -12.39 20.19
N ASP A 44 -33.37 -12.48 19.57
CA ASP A 44 -33.69 -13.55 18.62
C ASP A 44 -32.88 -13.35 17.33
N LYS A 45 -32.75 -12.10 16.86
CA LYS A 45 -31.84 -11.76 15.75
C LYS A 45 -30.37 -12.08 16.05
N ARG A 46 -29.90 -11.85 17.28
CA ARG A 46 -28.52 -12.23 17.66
C ARG A 46 -28.34 -13.75 17.67
N PHE A 47 -29.31 -14.49 18.18
CA PHE A 47 -29.28 -15.96 18.14
C PHE A 47 -29.29 -16.50 16.70
N GLU A 48 -30.05 -15.87 15.79
CA GLU A 48 -30.02 -16.22 14.37
C GLU A 48 -28.66 -15.94 13.72
N VAL A 49 -28.00 -14.83 14.07
CA VAL A 49 -26.65 -14.49 13.60
C VAL A 49 -25.62 -15.49 14.13
N GLU A 50 -25.69 -15.86 15.41
CA GLU A 50 -24.82 -16.87 16.03
C GLU A 50 -24.98 -18.24 15.35
N LYS A 51 -26.23 -18.64 15.08
CA LYS A 51 -26.56 -19.90 14.39
C LYS A 51 -26.10 -19.90 12.93
N LYS A 52 -26.15 -18.75 12.25
CA LYS A 52 -25.55 -18.57 10.91
C LYS A 52 -24.03 -18.70 10.97
N LYS A 53 -23.38 -18.11 11.97
CA LYS A 53 -21.92 -18.20 12.16
C LYS A 53 -21.47 -19.65 12.41
N GLN A 54 -22.18 -20.41 13.25
CA GLN A 54 -21.91 -21.83 13.46
C GLN A 54 -22.10 -22.65 12.18
N LYS A 55 -23.18 -22.43 11.43
CA LYS A 55 -23.39 -23.11 10.13
C LYS A 55 -22.28 -22.81 9.13
N ILE A 56 -21.76 -21.59 9.09
CA ILE A 56 -20.66 -21.20 8.21
C ILE A 56 -19.36 -21.89 8.67
N GLN A 57 -19.07 -21.91 9.97
CA GLN A 57 -17.90 -22.62 10.51
C GLN A 57 -17.93 -24.13 10.23
N GLU A 58 -19.09 -24.77 10.34
CA GLU A 58 -19.25 -26.18 9.97
C GLU A 58 -19.00 -26.41 8.47
N LYS A 59 -19.53 -25.55 7.59
CA LYS A 59 -19.29 -25.65 6.14
C LYS A 59 -17.81 -25.49 5.79
N ILE A 60 -17.11 -24.55 6.41
CA ILE A 60 -15.67 -24.34 6.21
C ILE A 60 -14.88 -25.57 6.70
N ARG A 61 -15.24 -26.12 7.86
CA ARG A 61 -14.60 -27.32 8.40
C ARG A 61 -14.79 -28.53 7.48
N VAL A 62 -15.99 -28.73 6.94
CA VAL A 62 -16.27 -29.81 5.98
C VAL A 62 -15.48 -29.60 4.69
N ALA A 63 -15.41 -28.38 4.16
CA ALA A 63 -14.62 -28.08 2.97
C ALA A 63 -13.12 -28.39 3.17
N LEU A 64 -12.54 -28.03 4.32
CA LEU A 64 -11.15 -28.35 4.65
C LEU A 64 -10.91 -29.87 4.78
N TYR A 65 -11.84 -30.62 5.37
CA TYR A 65 -11.72 -32.08 5.44
C TYR A 65 -11.82 -32.74 4.07
N VAL A 66 -12.73 -32.28 3.21
CA VAL A 66 -12.87 -32.79 1.84
C VAL A 66 -11.62 -32.47 1.02
N GLN A 67 -11.07 -31.27 1.15
CA GLN A 67 -9.85 -30.87 0.44
C GLN A 67 -8.63 -31.69 0.91
N LYS A 68 -8.53 -31.94 2.22
CA LYS A 68 -7.49 -32.81 2.80
C LYS A 68 -7.64 -34.27 2.33
N ALA A 69 -8.86 -34.78 2.27
CA ALA A 69 -9.13 -36.13 1.76
C ALA A 69 -8.85 -36.24 0.25
N ALA A 70 -9.18 -35.22 -0.54
CA ALA A 70 -8.89 -35.16 -1.97
C ALA A 70 -7.38 -35.14 -2.24
N LEU A 71 -6.61 -34.35 -1.48
CA LEU A 71 -5.15 -34.34 -1.55
C LEU A 71 -4.56 -35.72 -1.22
N GLN A 72 -5.04 -36.38 -0.17
CA GLN A 72 -4.61 -37.74 0.18
C GLN A 72 -4.99 -38.78 -0.89
N PHE A 73 -6.11 -38.59 -1.60
CA PHE A 73 -6.54 -39.48 -2.66
C PHE A 73 -5.73 -39.27 -3.96
N ILE A 74 -5.35 -38.03 -4.26
CA ILE A 74 -4.44 -37.67 -5.36
C ILE A 74 -3.06 -38.28 -5.09
N ASP A 75 -2.54 -38.15 -3.87
CA ASP A 75 -1.26 -38.75 -3.47
C ASP A 75 -1.30 -40.29 -3.51
N ALA A 76 -2.44 -40.90 -3.19
CA ALA A 76 -2.62 -42.36 -3.26
C ALA A 76 -2.77 -42.90 -4.70
N GLY A 77 -3.18 -42.07 -5.66
CA GLY A 77 -3.40 -42.44 -7.06
C GLY A 77 -2.16 -42.37 -7.95
N GLY A 78 -1.09 -41.72 -7.51
CA GLY A 78 0.15 -41.54 -8.28
C GLY A 78 1.14 -42.70 -8.15
N ARG A 79 0.79 -43.91 -8.60
CA ARG A 79 1.80 -44.96 -8.84
C ARG A 79 2.32 -44.83 -10.27
N ASN A 80 3.43 -44.12 -10.45
CA ASN A 80 4.21 -44.21 -11.69
C ASN A 80 5.01 -45.52 -11.66
N GLU A 81 4.83 -46.38 -12.67
CA GLU A 81 5.76 -47.48 -12.94
C GLU A 81 7.08 -46.88 -13.44
N TYR A 82 8.12 -46.92 -12.59
CA TYR A 82 9.45 -46.47 -12.97
C TYR A 82 10.08 -47.48 -13.94
N THR A 83 10.31 -47.09 -15.18
CA THR A 83 11.06 -47.87 -16.17
C THR A 83 12.54 -47.47 -16.10
N LEU A 84 13.43 -48.45 -15.95
CA LEU A 84 14.88 -48.23 -15.90
C LEU A 84 15.40 -47.67 -17.23
N SER A 85 16.20 -46.61 -17.19
CA SER A 85 16.92 -46.11 -18.38
C SER A 85 17.98 -47.12 -18.83
N GLU A 86 18.20 -47.24 -20.15
CA GLU A 86 19.19 -48.16 -20.72
C GLU A 86 20.61 -47.88 -20.20
N GLU A 87 20.94 -46.61 -19.94
CA GLU A 87 22.22 -46.16 -19.35
C GLU A 87 22.45 -46.70 -17.92
N ALA A 88 21.39 -46.76 -17.11
CA ALA A 88 21.46 -47.33 -15.75
C ALA A 88 21.63 -48.85 -15.79
N ARG A 89 21.07 -49.50 -16.82
CA ARG A 89 21.19 -50.95 -17.05
C ARG A 89 22.60 -51.34 -17.51
N GLU A 90 23.21 -50.53 -18.37
CA GLU A 90 24.60 -50.73 -18.82
C GLU A 90 25.63 -50.48 -17.70
N ALA A 91 25.34 -49.55 -16.78
CA ALA A 91 26.15 -49.30 -15.59
C ALA A 91 25.98 -50.34 -14.47
N GLY A 92 25.16 -51.38 -14.68
CA GLY A 92 24.97 -52.49 -13.75
C GLY A 92 24.05 -52.20 -12.57
N PHE A 93 23.21 -51.15 -12.64
CA PHE A 93 22.23 -50.82 -11.60
C PHE A 93 20.88 -51.47 -11.89
N SER A 94 20.24 -52.00 -10.84
CA SER A 94 18.99 -52.77 -10.94
C SER A 94 17.78 -52.08 -10.28
N ILE A 95 17.89 -50.78 -9.99
CA ILE A 95 16.82 -49.97 -9.36
C ILE A 95 16.87 -48.53 -9.88
N HIS A 96 15.71 -47.92 -10.11
CA HIS A 96 15.63 -46.55 -10.63
C HIS A 96 15.95 -45.52 -9.53
N PRO A 97 16.72 -44.43 -9.81
CA PRO A 97 17.10 -43.43 -8.82
C PRO A 97 15.89 -42.77 -8.12
N ASP A 98 14.84 -42.47 -8.88
CA ASP A 98 13.62 -41.87 -8.33
C ASP A 98 12.82 -42.83 -7.44
N GLU A 99 12.91 -44.14 -7.71
CA GLU A 99 12.29 -45.15 -6.86
C GLU A 99 13.03 -45.19 -5.50
N LEU A 100 14.37 -45.14 -5.51
CA LEU A 100 15.19 -45.04 -4.28
C LEU A 100 14.89 -43.75 -3.51
N ALA A 101 14.82 -42.63 -4.22
CA ALA A 101 14.51 -41.33 -3.65
C ALA A 101 13.08 -41.28 -3.08
N SER A 102 12.14 -42.04 -3.64
CA SER A 102 10.77 -42.13 -3.11
C SER A 102 10.74 -42.87 -1.77
N ILE A 103 11.46 -43.98 -1.62
CA ILE A 103 11.56 -44.77 -0.38
C ILE A 103 12.19 -43.92 0.74
N VAL A 104 13.21 -43.14 0.42
CA VAL A 104 13.90 -42.27 1.39
C VAL A 104 13.04 -41.06 1.77
N ARG A 105 12.44 -40.36 0.80
CA ARG A 105 11.61 -39.16 1.06
C ARG A 105 10.36 -39.46 1.88
N SER A 106 9.73 -40.62 1.66
CA SER A 106 8.47 -41.00 2.30
C SER A 106 8.63 -41.83 3.58
N HIS A 107 9.87 -42.20 3.94
CA HIS A 107 10.15 -43.15 5.04
C HIS A 107 9.31 -44.46 4.95
N ASP A 108 9.06 -44.96 3.73
CA ASP A 108 8.23 -46.15 3.53
C ASP A 108 8.98 -47.45 3.88
N SER A 109 8.86 -47.82 5.16
CA SER A 109 9.44 -49.04 5.72
C SER A 109 8.90 -50.34 5.13
N ARG A 110 7.72 -50.34 4.47
CA ARG A 110 7.19 -51.52 3.77
C ARG A 110 7.82 -51.68 2.40
N ALA A 111 7.96 -50.59 1.64
CA ALA A 111 8.66 -50.60 0.35
C ALA A 111 10.14 -51.01 0.50
N LEU A 112 10.82 -50.50 1.55
CA LEU A 112 12.19 -50.89 1.88
C LEU A 112 12.33 -52.40 2.18
N LYS A 113 11.36 -52.99 2.90
CA LYS A 113 11.34 -54.44 3.16
C LYS A 113 11.04 -55.26 1.90
N PHE A 114 10.16 -54.76 1.03
CA PHE A 114 9.84 -55.40 -0.25
C PHE A 114 11.06 -55.44 -1.19
N GLN A 115 11.92 -54.43 -1.14
CA GLN A 115 13.18 -54.36 -1.89
C GLN A 115 14.33 -55.19 -1.27
N GLY A 116 14.07 -55.98 -0.23
CA GLY A 116 15.07 -56.85 0.41
C GLY A 116 15.87 -56.17 1.53
N GLY A 117 15.40 -55.02 2.04
CA GLY A 117 16.09 -54.26 3.09
C GLY A 117 17.37 -53.58 2.59
N VAL A 118 18.22 -53.19 3.55
CA VAL A 118 19.45 -52.42 3.25
C VAL A 118 20.46 -53.24 2.43
N GLU A 119 20.59 -54.54 2.69
CA GLU A 119 21.43 -55.45 1.90
C GLU A 119 20.88 -55.67 0.48
N GLY A 120 19.55 -55.69 0.32
CA GLY A 120 18.91 -55.78 -1.00
C GLY A 120 19.17 -54.55 -1.86
N ILE A 121 19.14 -53.35 -1.26
CA ILE A 121 19.48 -52.10 -1.94
C ILE A 121 20.98 -52.05 -2.28
N ALA A 122 21.86 -52.41 -1.34
CA ALA A 122 23.31 -52.41 -1.58
C ALA A 122 23.68 -53.31 -2.79
N ARG A 123 23.02 -54.47 -2.92
CA ARG A 123 23.22 -55.38 -4.06
C ARG A 123 22.67 -54.84 -5.37
N LYS A 124 21.54 -54.11 -5.36
CA LYS A 124 20.93 -53.51 -6.56
C LYS A 124 21.62 -52.22 -7.03
N VAL A 125 22.34 -51.56 -6.12
CA VAL A 125 23.20 -50.40 -6.41
C VAL A 125 24.67 -50.84 -6.61
N SER A 126 24.95 -52.15 -6.66
CA SER A 126 26.28 -52.70 -6.93
C SER A 126 27.39 -52.21 -5.98
N VAL A 127 27.07 -52.08 -4.69
CA VAL A 127 28.02 -51.67 -3.63
C VAL A 127 28.14 -52.78 -2.59
N SER A 128 29.39 -53.10 -2.19
CA SER A 128 29.68 -53.98 -1.05
C SER A 128 29.66 -53.18 0.25
N LEU A 129 29.02 -53.71 1.29
CA LEU A 129 28.87 -53.01 2.58
C LEU A 129 30.15 -53.00 3.43
N ASP A 130 31.15 -53.83 3.08
CA ASP A 130 32.34 -54.02 3.93
C ASP A 130 33.64 -53.41 3.37
N TYR A 131 33.73 -53.08 2.08
CA TYR A 131 34.93 -52.49 1.48
C TYR A 131 34.55 -51.45 0.41
N GLY A 132 34.93 -50.19 0.65
CA GLY A 132 34.82 -49.10 -0.31
C GLY A 132 35.84 -49.19 -1.45
N VAL A 133 35.58 -48.44 -2.53
CA VAL A 133 36.38 -48.40 -3.78
C VAL A 133 37.52 -47.38 -3.65
N GLY A 134 38.73 -47.69 -4.13
CA GLY A 134 39.89 -46.79 -4.08
C GLY A 134 40.91 -46.89 -5.23
N VAL A 135 41.86 -45.92 -5.20
CA VAL A 135 43.14 -45.73 -5.97
C VAL A 135 42.97 -45.07 -7.36
N GLY A 136 43.76 -44.11 -7.91
CA GLY A 136 45.10 -43.47 -7.74
C GLY A 136 45.66 -43.16 -9.18
N ILE A 137 46.42 -42.11 -9.57
CA ILE A 137 47.88 -41.82 -9.44
C ILE A 137 48.25 -40.53 -10.27
N ALA A 138 49.41 -39.93 -9.95
CA ALA A 138 50.11 -38.66 -10.30
C ALA A 138 50.74 -38.43 -11.72
N THR A 139 51.29 -37.20 -11.96
CA THR A 139 52.60 -36.90 -12.63
C THR A 139 53.17 -35.49 -12.31
N GLU A 140 54.51 -35.33 -12.36
CA GLU A 140 55.40 -34.25 -11.86
C GLU A 140 55.92 -33.21 -12.90
N GLY A 141 56.62 -32.14 -12.46
CA GLY A 141 57.67 -31.41 -13.23
C GLY A 141 58.23 -30.10 -12.63
N TRP A 142 59.56 -30.01 -12.38
CA TRP A 142 60.41 -28.90 -11.85
C TRP A 142 61.39 -28.36 -12.97
N PRO A 143 62.38 -27.41 -12.84
CA PRO A 143 62.93 -26.62 -11.68
C PRO A 143 63.42 -25.13 -11.91
N LYS A 144 63.62 -24.42 -10.76
CA LYS A 144 64.57 -23.38 -10.23
C LYS A 144 65.46 -22.37 -11.06
N GLY A 145 65.50 -21.12 -10.53
CA GLY A 145 66.71 -20.29 -10.24
C GLY A 145 66.67 -18.83 -10.79
N MET A 146 67.27 -17.74 -10.25
CA MET A 146 67.78 -17.23 -8.94
C MET A 146 68.13 -15.71 -9.12
N TYR A 147 68.15 -14.91 -8.02
CA TYR A 147 68.71 -13.53 -7.80
C TYR A 147 67.79 -12.31 -8.09
N ASP A 148 67.81 -11.18 -7.38
CA ASP A 148 68.41 -10.73 -6.11
C ASP A 148 67.74 -9.41 -5.68
N GLY A 149 67.73 -9.14 -4.37
CA GLY A 149 67.99 -7.81 -3.78
C GLY A 149 67.33 -6.55 -4.36
N LEU A 150 66.00 -6.39 -4.26
CA LEU A 150 65.37 -5.06 -4.34
C LEU A 150 64.08 -4.93 -3.48
N GLY A 151 63.88 -5.83 -2.52
CA GLY A 151 62.62 -5.99 -1.78
C GLY A 151 62.55 -5.33 -0.40
N ILE A 152 63.59 -4.62 0.05
CA ILE A 152 63.66 -4.12 1.44
C ILE A 152 63.52 -2.58 1.53
N ILE A 153 63.49 -1.88 0.39
CA ILE A 153 63.41 -0.39 0.38
C ILE A 153 62.07 0.12 -0.19
N LEU A 154 61.26 -0.74 -0.81
CA LEU A 154 59.92 -0.37 -1.33
C LEU A 154 58.76 -0.66 -0.34
N SER A 155 59.03 -1.32 0.79
CA SER A 155 58.03 -1.78 1.75
C SER A 155 57.63 -0.76 2.83
N VAL A 156 58.13 0.49 2.75
CA VAL A 156 57.88 1.53 3.77
C VAL A 156 57.20 2.79 3.20
N LEU A 157 56.87 2.84 1.90
CA LEU A 157 56.42 4.09 1.25
C LEU A 157 55.16 3.98 0.36
N LEU A 158 54.28 3.00 0.64
CA LEU A 158 52.95 2.93 0.06
C LEU A 158 51.90 2.83 1.18
N VAL A 159 51.65 3.98 1.81
CA VAL A 159 50.66 4.15 2.87
C VAL A 159 49.26 4.20 2.23
N VAL A 160 48.60 3.05 2.26
CA VAL A 160 47.17 2.80 2.52
C VAL A 160 46.18 3.90 2.07
N MET A 161 45.67 3.78 0.84
CA MET A 161 44.36 4.34 0.50
C MET A 161 43.27 3.35 0.90
N VAL A 162 42.31 3.78 1.72
CA VAL A 162 41.02 3.08 1.86
C VAL A 162 40.16 3.52 0.67
N THR A 163 40.20 2.78 -0.44
CA THR A 163 39.36 3.08 -1.61
C THR A 163 37.93 2.62 -1.38
N ALA A 164 37.02 3.57 -1.15
CA ALA A 164 35.59 3.31 -1.16
C ALA A 164 35.12 3.23 -2.63
N ILE A 165 34.94 2.03 -3.16
CA ILE A 165 34.51 1.83 -4.56
C ILE A 165 33.00 1.62 -4.61
N LYS A 166 32.31 2.47 -5.39
CA LYS A 166 30.86 2.38 -5.62
C LYS A 166 30.58 1.58 -6.89
N VAL A 167 29.97 0.40 -6.74
CA VAL A 167 29.62 -0.48 -7.86
C VAL A 167 28.12 -0.38 -8.14
N LYS A 168 27.76 -0.03 -9.38
CA LYS A 168 26.35 0.04 -9.85
C LYS A 168 26.07 -0.87 -11.06
N ASP A 169 27.08 -1.16 -11.88
CA ASP A 169 26.96 -1.93 -13.13
C ASP A 169 28.19 -2.82 -13.37
N ASN A 170 28.13 -3.72 -14.38
CA ASN A 170 29.26 -4.58 -14.78
C ASN A 170 30.56 -3.81 -15.03
N LYS A 171 30.47 -2.60 -15.60
CA LYS A 171 31.63 -1.72 -15.85
C LYS A 171 32.37 -1.32 -14.57
N SER A 172 31.66 -1.22 -13.45
CA SER A 172 32.26 -0.93 -12.15
C SER A 172 32.87 -2.17 -11.47
N GLY A 173 32.46 -3.38 -11.86
CA GLY A 173 33.12 -4.62 -11.41
C GLY A 173 34.53 -4.78 -11.99
N ASP A 174 34.74 -4.34 -13.24
CA ASP A 174 36.06 -4.35 -13.88
C ASP A 174 37.05 -3.37 -13.21
N ILE A 175 36.55 -2.25 -12.67
CA ILE A 175 37.37 -1.29 -11.91
C ILE A 175 37.87 -1.93 -10.61
N VAL A 176 37.01 -2.65 -9.88
CA VAL A 176 37.39 -3.38 -8.65
C VAL A 176 38.45 -4.44 -8.94
N LYS A 177 38.33 -5.17 -10.06
CA LYS A 177 39.35 -6.15 -10.50
C LYS A 177 40.70 -5.52 -10.80
N SER A 178 40.73 -4.25 -11.23
CA SER A 178 41.96 -3.54 -11.57
C SER A 178 42.70 -2.96 -10.36
N GLU A 179 42.00 -2.67 -9.25
CA GLU A 179 42.60 -2.07 -8.06
C GLU A 179 42.98 -3.09 -6.96
N ILE A 180 42.46 -4.32 -7.02
CA ILE A 180 42.66 -5.36 -5.99
C ILE A 180 43.54 -6.48 -6.55
N SER A 181 44.50 -6.97 -5.75
CA SER A 181 45.30 -8.16 -6.11
C SER A 181 44.43 -9.43 -6.24
N GLU A 182 44.84 -10.38 -7.09
CA GLU A 182 44.12 -11.66 -7.26
C GLU A 182 43.94 -12.41 -5.93
N ASP A 183 44.94 -12.34 -5.04
CA ASP A 183 44.89 -12.96 -3.71
C ASP A 183 43.79 -12.33 -2.84
N ALA A 184 43.72 -11.00 -2.75
CA ALA A 184 42.68 -10.32 -1.98
C ALA A 184 41.28 -10.54 -2.57
N LEU A 185 41.16 -10.59 -3.90
CA LEU A 185 39.90 -10.88 -4.58
C LEU A 185 39.43 -12.32 -4.28
N SER A 186 40.36 -13.28 -4.26
CA SER A 186 40.05 -14.68 -3.93
C SER A 186 39.52 -14.84 -2.50
N ILE A 187 40.13 -14.16 -1.52
CA ILE A 187 39.71 -14.16 -0.11
C ILE A 187 38.32 -13.53 0.03
N LEU A 188 38.06 -12.42 -0.69
CA LEU A 188 36.75 -11.77 -0.70
C LEU A 188 35.66 -12.69 -1.25
N LEU A 189 35.90 -13.32 -2.40
CA LEU A 189 34.97 -14.26 -3.03
C LEU A 189 34.69 -15.48 -2.14
N GLN A 190 35.74 -16.07 -1.55
CA GLN A 190 35.60 -17.18 -0.60
C GLN A 190 34.75 -16.77 0.60
N THR A 191 35.01 -15.59 1.17
CA THR A 191 34.25 -15.09 2.31
C THR A 191 32.77 -14.87 1.96
N ILE A 192 32.47 -14.40 0.74
CA ILE A 192 31.10 -14.19 0.25
C ILE A 192 30.38 -15.52 0.03
N PHE A 193 30.97 -16.45 -0.73
CA PHE A 193 30.30 -17.69 -1.16
C PHE A 193 30.23 -18.76 -0.05
N GLN A 194 31.21 -18.80 0.86
CA GLN A 194 31.15 -19.73 1.99
C GLN A 194 30.19 -19.25 3.08
N ASN A 195 30.09 -17.93 3.26
CA ASN A 195 29.24 -17.33 4.26
C ASN A 195 27.90 -16.87 3.68
N THR A 196 27.29 -17.65 2.80
CA THR A 196 25.91 -17.43 2.35
C THR A 196 25.06 -18.69 2.52
N SER A 197 23.81 -18.47 2.90
CA SER A 197 22.76 -19.49 2.91
C SER A 197 21.91 -19.48 1.64
N CYS A 198 22.27 -18.66 0.65
CA CYS A 198 21.52 -18.54 -0.59
C CYS A 198 21.74 -19.75 -1.52
N GLU A 199 20.71 -20.08 -2.29
CA GLU A 199 20.77 -21.05 -3.38
C GLU A 199 20.58 -20.33 -4.72
N ILE A 200 21.26 -20.84 -5.75
CA ILE A 200 21.17 -20.31 -7.11
C ILE A 200 20.36 -21.28 -7.96
N ALA A 201 19.30 -20.78 -8.60
CA ALA A 201 18.62 -21.51 -9.66
C ALA A 201 18.75 -20.77 -11.00
N LYS A 202 18.94 -21.53 -12.07
CA LYS A 202 18.93 -21.01 -13.44
C LYS A 202 17.58 -21.35 -14.08
N GLU A 203 16.68 -20.38 -14.12
CA GLU A 203 15.39 -20.47 -14.85
C GLU A 203 15.42 -19.47 -16.02
N ASP A 204 15.05 -19.91 -17.23
CA ASP A 204 14.94 -19.07 -18.44
C ASP A 204 16.17 -18.19 -18.76
N GLY A 205 17.38 -18.70 -18.50
CA GLY A 205 18.63 -17.97 -18.75
C GLY A 205 18.88 -16.79 -17.80
N LYS A 206 18.02 -16.56 -16.80
CA LYS A 206 18.24 -15.61 -15.71
C LYS A 206 18.64 -16.34 -14.43
N VAL A 207 19.70 -15.85 -13.80
CA VAL A 207 20.14 -16.34 -12.49
C VAL A 207 19.19 -15.80 -11.44
N LYS A 208 18.43 -16.68 -10.79
CA LYS A 208 17.52 -16.33 -9.70
C LYS A 208 18.14 -16.79 -8.39
N ILE A 209 18.35 -15.86 -7.48
CA ILE A 209 18.95 -16.12 -6.18
C ILE A 209 17.83 -16.27 -5.15
N PHE A 210 17.84 -17.37 -4.42
CA PHE A 210 16.91 -17.64 -3.33
C PHE A 210 17.63 -17.45 -1.99
N GLY A 211 17.17 -16.50 -1.19
CA GLY A 211 17.71 -16.23 0.13
C GLY A 211 17.19 -14.92 0.70
N THR A 212 17.78 -14.45 1.79
CA THR A 212 17.42 -13.12 2.31
C THR A 212 17.87 -12.03 1.32
N PRO A 213 17.16 -10.89 1.19
CA PRO A 213 17.54 -9.84 0.23
C PRO A 213 18.97 -9.34 0.42
N THR A 214 19.42 -9.27 1.68
CA THR A 214 20.78 -8.85 2.05
C THR A 214 21.84 -9.84 1.58
N GLU A 215 21.61 -11.14 1.75
CA GLU A 215 22.55 -12.17 1.28
C GLU A 215 22.53 -12.32 -0.23
N SER A 216 21.36 -12.16 -0.84
CA SER A 216 21.18 -12.20 -2.28
C SER A 216 21.98 -11.08 -2.95
N ALA A 217 21.93 -9.86 -2.39
CA ALA A 217 22.72 -8.73 -2.89
C ALA A 217 24.24 -8.95 -2.77
N ILE A 218 24.71 -9.54 -1.66
CA ILE A 218 26.14 -9.85 -1.49
C ILE A 218 26.56 -10.98 -2.45
N LEU A 219 25.72 -11.99 -2.64
CA LEU A 219 26.00 -13.07 -3.57
C LEU A 219 26.04 -12.56 -5.02
N GLU A 220 25.07 -11.73 -5.41
CA GLU A 220 25.04 -11.07 -6.71
C GLU A 220 26.30 -10.22 -6.93
N PHE A 221 26.76 -9.51 -5.90
CA PHE A 221 28.03 -8.80 -5.94
C PHE A 221 29.23 -9.72 -6.21
N GLY A 222 29.30 -10.89 -5.54
CA GLY A 222 30.34 -11.88 -5.81
C GLY A 222 30.29 -12.47 -7.23
N LEU A 223 29.09 -12.68 -7.78
CA LEU A 223 28.90 -13.14 -9.16
C LEU A 223 29.30 -12.07 -10.18
N LEU A 224 29.00 -10.79 -9.93
CA LEU A 224 29.43 -9.66 -10.77
C LEU A 224 30.96 -9.51 -10.81
N LEU A 225 31.64 -9.88 -9.72
CA LEU A 225 33.10 -9.95 -9.67
C LEU A 225 33.68 -11.16 -10.45
N GLY A 226 32.84 -11.99 -11.08
CA GLY A 226 33.26 -13.13 -11.90
C GLY A 226 33.59 -14.39 -11.10
N GLY A 227 33.17 -14.46 -9.83
CA GLY A 227 33.35 -15.66 -9.02
C GLY A 227 32.37 -16.76 -9.40
N ASP A 228 32.86 -18.01 -9.42
CA ASP A 228 32.02 -19.20 -9.59
C ASP A 228 31.57 -19.73 -8.22
N PHE A 229 30.28 -19.58 -7.94
CA PHE A 229 29.66 -19.99 -6.68
C PHE A 229 29.72 -21.51 -6.47
N ASP A 230 29.36 -22.29 -7.49
CA ASP A 230 29.24 -23.74 -7.38
C ASP A 230 30.62 -24.39 -7.20
N ALA A 231 31.62 -23.87 -7.91
CA ALA A 231 33.01 -24.32 -7.79
C ALA A 231 33.58 -24.08 -6.39
N GLN A 232 33.41 -22.87 -5.82
CA GLN A 232 33.94 -22.58 -4.49
C GLN A 232 33.19 -23.33 -3.39
N ARG A 233 31.87 -23.49 -3.51
CA ARG A 233 31.06 -24.25 -2.55
C ARG A 233 31.43 -25.74 -2.53
N SER A 234 31.75 -26.30 -3.69
CA SER A 234 32.16 -27.71 -3.83
C SER A 234 33.61 -27.96 -3.42
N ALA A 235 34.48 -26.96 -3.54
CA ALA A 235 35.90 -27.05 -3.20
C ALA A 235 36.16 -27.22 -1.69
N SER A 236 35.26 -26.75 -0.83
CA SER A 236 35.45 -26.75 0.62
C SER A 236 34.28 -27.38 1.36
N LYS A 237 34.56 -28.22 2.35
CA LYS A 237 33.52 -28.91 3.12
C LYS A 237 33.08 -28.06 4.32
N ILE A 238 31.80 -27.72 4.38
CA ILE A 238 31.24 -27.00 5.53
C ILE A 238 31.13 -27.97 6.72
N LEU A 239 31.75 -27.61 7.85
CA LEU A 239 31.74 -28.40 9.08
C LEU A 239 30.60 -27.99 10.00
N LYS A 240 30.39 -26.68 10.19
CA LYS A 240 29.38 -26.14 11.11
C LYS A 240 28.87 -24.79 10.62
N ILE A 241 27.56 -24.57 10.75
CA ILE A 241 26.91 -23.29 10.45
C ILE A 241 26.25 -22.78 11.73
N GLU A 242 26.58 -21.55 12.13
CA GLU A 242 25.85 -20.79 13.13
C GLU A 242 25.01 -19.73 12.40
N PRO A 243 23.69 -19.95 12.26
CA PRO A 243 22.82 -19.04 11.55
C PRO A 243 22.73 -17.69 12.29
N PHE A 244 22.23 -16.67 11.59
CA PHE A 244 22.07 -15.34 12.17
C PHE A 244 21.22 -15.39 13.45
N ASN A 245 21.77 -14.85 14.54
CA ASN A 245 21.09 -14.72 15.82
C ASN A 245 20.96 -13.23 16.18
N SER A 246 19.75 -12.76 16.46
CA SER A 246 19.48 -11.35 16.78
C SER A 246 20.20 -10.83 18.04
N VAL A 247 20.61 -11.71 18.96
CA VAL A 247 21.39 -11.35 20.16
C VAL A 247 22.85 -11.13 19.80
N ARG A 248 23.46 -12.03 19.00
CA ARG A 248 24.87 -11.94 18.57
C ARG A 248 25.06 -11.04 17.34
N LYS A 249 23.99 -10.79 16.57
CA LYS A 249 23.92 -10.04 15.31
C LYS A 249 24.97 -10.43 14.26
N LYS A 250 25.40 -11.69 14.27
CA LYS A 250 26.32 -12.28 13.29
C LYS A 250 25.85 -13.66 12.83
N MET A 251 26.33 -14.06 11.67
CA MET A 251 26.30 -15.43 11.13
C MET A 251 27.75 -15.89 10.96
N SER A 252 28.02 -17.15 11.26
CA SER A 252 29.36 -17.72 11.16
C SER A 252 29.33 -19.12 10.55
N VAL A 253 30.31 -19.44 9.71
CA VAL A 253 30.43 -20.73 9.02
C VAL A 253 31.84 -21.24 9.21
N LEU A 254 31.97 -22.48 9.68
CA LEU A 254 33.23 -23.18 9.81
C LEU A 254 33.40 -24.12 8.62
N VAL A 255 34.54 -24.01 7.95
CA VAL A 255 34.84 -24.72 6.70
C VAL A 255 36.17 -25.45 6.85
N ALA A 256 36.24 -26.69 6.37
CA ALA A 256 37.49 -27.42 6.21
C ALA A 256 38.15 -27.01 4.88
N ARG A 257 39.40 -26.57 4.95
CA ARG A 257 40.19 -26.27 3.77
C ARG A 257 40.76 -27.55 3.15
N PRO A 258 41.02 -27.56 1.82
CA PRO A 258 41.65 -28.69 1.14
C PRO A 258 43.09 -29.01 1.63
N ASP A 259 43.77 -28.03 2.23
CA ASP A 259 45.15 -28.10 2.72
C ASP A 259 45.29 -28.72 4.13
N GLY A 260 44.17 -29.10 4.75
CA GLY A 260 44.13 -29.77 6.06
C GLY A 260 43.75 -28.86 7.23
N GLY A 261 43.73 -27.54 7.06
CA GLY A 261 43.35 -26.60 8.13
C GLY A 261 41.85 -26.29 8.19
N MET A 262 41.41 -25.69 9.29
CA MET A 262 40.05 -25.15 9.43
C MET A 262 40.05 -23.63 9.23
N GLN A 263 38.95 -23.09 8.69
CA GLN A 263 38.76 -21.66 8.53
C GLN A 263 37.32 -21.27 8.90
N ALA A 264 37.18 -20.25 9.74
CA ALA A 264 35.90 -19.70 10.13
C ALA A 264 35.64 -18.39 9.37
N TYR A 265 34.48 -18.29 8.73
CA TYR A 265 34.00 -17.06 8.09
C TYR A 265 32.88 -16.47 8.92
N CYS A 266 32.86 -15.15 9.08
CA CYS A 266 31.78 -14.45 9.78
C CYS A 266 31.32 -13.20 9.02
N LYS A 267 30.02 -12.92 9.15
CA LYS A 267 29.37 -11.73 8.61
C LYS A 267 28.36 -11.22 9.61
N GLY A 268 28.20 -9.91 9.71
CA GLY A 268 27.28 -9.34 10.68
C GLY A 268 27.32 -7.82 10.71
N ALA A 269 26.68 -7.28 11.74
CA ALA A 269 26.66 -5.84 11.99
C ALA A 269 28.08 -5.28 12.11
N SER A 270 28.34 -4.19 11.40
CA SER A 270 29.70 -3.65 11.23
C SER A 270 30.37 -3.30 12.55
N GLU A 271 29.62 -2.76 13.50
CA GLU A 271 30.12 -2.39 14.84
C GLU A 271 30.53 -3.59 15.69
N ILE A 272 29.86 -4.73 15.52
CA ILE A 272 30.16 -5.95 16.29
C ILE A 272 31.36 -6.67 15.69
N ILE A 273 31.35 -6.91 14.38
CA ILE A 273 32.45 -7.60 13.70
C ILE A 273 33.75 -6.80 13.80
N LEU A 274 33.71 -5.48 13.64
CA LEU A 274 34.89 -4.62 13.82
C LEU A 274 35.42 -4.68 15.26
N GLY A 275 34.55 -4.90 16.25
CA GLY A 275 34.93 -5.14 17.64
C GLY A 275 35.74 -6.42 17.83
N MET A 276 35.42 -7.47 17.06
CA MET A 276 36.01 -8.82 17.14
C MET A 276 37.26 -9.01 16.27
N CYS A 277 37.59 -8.04 15.41
CA CYS A 277 38.71 -8.11 14.48
C CYS A 277 40.01 -7.56 15.08
N ASN A 278 41.11 -8.29 14.89
CA ASN A 278 42.47 -7.88 15.29
C ASN A 278 43.38 -7.60 14.08
N LYS A 279 42.99 -8.06 12.89
CA LYS A 279 43.72 -7.91 11.63
C LYS A 279 42.79 -7.39 10.54
N VAL A 280 43.37 -6.88 9.46
CA VAL A 280 42.67 -6.45 8.25
C VAL A 280 43.44 -6.89 7.01
N VAL A 281 42.73 -7.32 5.98
CA VAL A 281 43.32 -7.61 4.68
C VAL A 281 43.55 -6.29 3.94
N VAL A 282 44.80 -5.98 3.60
CA VAL A 282 45.11 -4.84 2.71
C VAL A 282 44.97 -5.27 1.24
N CYS A 283 44.94 -4.31 0.31
CA CYS A 283 44.74 -4.54 -1.13
C CYS A 283 45.71 -5.59 -1.75
N ASN A 284 46.86 -5.80 -1.11
CA ASN A 284 47.90 -6.76 -1.51
C ASN A 284 47.64 -8.20 -0.98
N GLY A 285 46.48 -8.48 -0.38
CA GLY A 285 46.11 -9.81 0.13
C GLY A 285 46.73 -10.19 1.48
N GLN A 286 47.64 -9.38 2.02
CA GLN A 286 48.33 -9.65 3.27
C GLN A 286 47.49 -9.19 4.49
N PRO A 287 47.38 -10.00 5.56
CA PRO A 287 46.72 -9.60 6.79
C PRO A 287 47.66 -8.73 7.65
N VAL A 288 47.26 -7.48 7.91
CA VAL A 288 47.99 -6.50 8.74
C VAL A 288 47.28 -6.31 10.08
N HIS A 289 48.03 -6.07 11.16
CA HIS A 289 47.44 -5.81 12.47
C HIS A 289 46.60 -4.52 12.46
N LEU A 290 45.41 -4.57 13.04
CA LEU A 290 44.50 -3.44 13.15
C LEU A 290 45.01 -2.49 14.23
N SER A 291 45.55 -1.33 13.85
CA SER A 291 45.88 -0.27 14.81
C SER A 291 44.62 0.48 15.25
N GLU A 292 44.65 1.11 16.43
CA GLU A 292 43.51 1.91 16.93
C GLU A 292 43.16 3.08 16.01
N GLU A 293 44.15 3.67 15.34
CA GLU A 293 43.94 4.72 14.33
C GLU A 293 43.23 4.16 13.09
N PHE A 294 43.65 2.97 12.63
CA PHE A 294 43.01 2.32 11.49
C PHE A 294 41.58 1.89 11.78
N LYS A 295 41.31 1.44 13.01
CA LYS A 295 39.97 1.10 13.50
C LYS A 295 39.05 2.32 13.54
N ARG A 296 39.57 3.50 13.89
CA ARG A 296 38.82 4.78 13.80
C ARG A 296 38.50 5.15 12.37
N ASN A 297 39.48 5.08 11.46
CA ASN A 297 39.25 5.37 10.04
C ASN A 297 38.17 4.46 9.44
N ILE A 298 38.20 3.15 9.75
CA ILE A 298 37.14 2.21 9.30
C ILE A 298 35.78 2.57 9.92
N SER A 299 35.75 2.95 11.19
CA SER A 299 34.52 3.41 11.85
C SER A 299 33.94 4.65 11.19
N ASP A 300 34.79 5.59 10.76
CA ASP A 300 34.37 6.78 10.03
C ASP A 300 33.81 6.45 8.65
N VAL A 301 34.38 5.45 7.95
CA VAL A 301 33.82 4.93 6.69
C VAL A 301 32.45 4.27 6.92
N ILE A 302 32.29 3.48 7.98
CA ILE A 302 31.00 2.88 8.35
C ILE A 302 29.96 3.97 8.62
N ASN A 303 30.34 5.02 9.36
CA ASN A 303 29.47 6.17 9.63
C ASN A 303 29.12 6.93 8.35
N SER A 304 30.08 7.10 7.43
CA SER A 304 29.85 7.71 6.12
C SER A 304 28.85 6.90 5.30
N PHE A 305 29.01 5.58 5.21
CA PHE A 305 28.07 4.69 4.52
C PHE A 305 26.67 4.75 5.15
N ALA A 306 26.59 4.73 6.48
CA ALA A 306 25.32 4.88 7.18
C ALA A 306 24.66 6.25 6.90
N SER A 307 25.44 7.31 6.73
CA SER A 307 24.94 8.65 6.38
C SER A 307 24.38 8.73 4.95
N GLU A 308 24.84 7.86 4.05
CA GLU A 308 24.34 7.68 2.68
C GLU A 308 23.16 6.69 2.57
N ALA A 309 22.51 6.35 3.69
CA ALA A 309 21.45 5.34 3.77
C ALA A 309 21.88 3.90 3.43
N LEU A 310 23.18 3.59 3.44
CA LEU A 310 23.65 2.24 3.17
C LEU A 310 23.57 1.40 4.44
N ARG A 311 22.99 0.21 4.34
CA ARG A 311 23.07 -0.83 5.37
C ARG A 311 24.47 -1.42 5.36
N THR A 312 25.23 -1.15 6.41
CA THR A 312 26.62 -1.60 6.52
C THR A 312 26.71 -3.02 7.08
N LEU A 313 27.55 -3.85 6.48
CA LEU A 313 27.93 -5.17 6.96
C LEU A 313 29.43 -5.33 6.87
N CYS A 314 30.01 -6.09 7.79
CA CYS A 314 31.41 -6.48 7.72
C CYS A 314 31.52 -7.97 7.39
N LEU A 315 32.51 -8.29 6.56
CA LEU A 315 32.94 -9.63 6.20
C LEU A 315 34.32 -9.87 6.82
N ALA A 316 34.46 -10.99 7.53
CA ALA A 316 35.72 -11.34 8.16
C ALA A 316 35.96 -12.85 8.16
N PHE A 317 37.21 -13.28 8.28
CA PHE A 317 37.60 -14.68 8.40
C PHE A 317 38.66 -14.89 9.48
N GLN A 318 38.83 -16.12 9.91
CA GLN A 318 39.86 -16.52 10.86
C GLN A 318 40.37 -17.91 10.52
N ASP A 319 41.68 -18.06 10.46
CA ASP A 319 42.34 -19.35 10.35
C ASP A 319 42.40 -20.00 11.73
N ILE A 320 42.03 -21.29 11.80
CA ILE A 320 42.09 -22.10 13.03
C ILE A 320 43.18 -23.16 12.85
N ASP A 321 44.16 -23.14 13.75
CA ASP A 321 45.23 -24.13 13.80
C ASP A 321 44.71 -25.45 14.41
N ASP A 322 45.10 -26.59 13.84
CA ASP A 322 44.67 -27.98 14.17
C ASP A 322 44.89 -28.44 15.63
N SER A 323 45.44 -27.59 16.50
CA SER A 323 45.80 -27.93 17.88
C SER A 323 44.61 -28.03 18.84
N THR A 324 43.44 -27.50 18.48
CA THR A 324 42.21 -27.56 19.29
C THR A 324 41.20 -28.49 18.63
N ASN A 325 41.09 -29.72 19.14
CA ASN A 325 40.11 -30.74 18.73
C ASN A 325 38.62 -30.37 19.01
N GLU A 326 38.31 -29.10 19.26
CA GLU A 326 36.94 -28.63 19.47
C GLU A 326 36.39 -28.00 18.19
N LEU A 327 35.27 -28.54 17.69
CA LEU A 327 34.46 -27.97 16.61
C LEU A 327 33.69 -26.72 17.07
N SER A 328 34.39 -25.77 17.71
CA SER A 328 33.87 -24.51 18.20
C SER A 328 34.22 -23.37 17.23
N ILE A 329 33.25 -22.48 16.99
CA ILE A 329 33.49 -21.29 16.17
C ILE A 329 34.11 -20.24 17.11
N PRO A 330 35.28 -19.66 16.80
CA PRO A 330 35.90 -18.64 17.62
C PRO A 330 34.99 -17.43 17.82
N ASP A 331 35.03 -16.87 19.03
CA ASP A 331 34.34 -15.63 19.34
C ASP A 331 35.16 -14.39 18.97
N ASP A 332 36.50 -14.43 19.02
CA ASP A 332 37.36 -13.28 18.73
C ASP A 332 38.61 -13.66 17.93
N GLY A 333 39.28 -12.66 17.36
CA GLY A 333 40.54 -12.84 16.63
C GLY A 333 40.38 -12.91 15.11
N TYR A 334 39.32 -12.31 14.59
CA TYR A 334 39.02 -12.30 13.16
C TYR A 334 39.89 -11.30 12.39
N THR A 335 40.08 -11.59 11.10
CA THR A 335 40.68 -10.70 10.11
C THR A 335 39.58 -10.07 9.28
N LEU A 336 39.44 -8.75 9.35
CA LEU A 336 38.48 -7.99 8.55
C LEU A 336 38.87 -8.03 7.08
N VAL A 337 37.95 -8.45 6.22
CA VAL A 337 38.16 -8.49 4.76
C VAL A 337 37.59 -7.25 4.11
N ALA A 338 36.32 -6.95 4.37
CA ALA A 338 35.61 -5.88 3.69
C ALA A 338 34.48 -5.30 4.54
N VAL A 339 34.22 -4.01 4.32
CA VAL A 339 33.01 -3.32 4.75
C VAL A 339 32.14 -3.12 3.51
N VAL A 340 30.93 -3.67 3.54
CA VAL A 340 29.98 -3.60 2.43
C VAL A 340 28.83 -2.68 2.83
N GLY A 341 28.52 -1.69 1.99
CA GLY A 341 27.34 -0.85 2.11
C GLY A 341 26.27 -1.29 1.13
N ILE A 342 25.15 -1.82 1.63
CA ILE A 342 24.02 -2.29 0.81
C ILE A 342 22.96 -1.20 0.79
N LYS A 343 22.60 -0.71 -0.39
CA LYS A 343 21.50 0.25 -0.53
C LYS A 343 20.18 -0.49 -0.77
N ASP A 344 19.15 -0.15 -0.01
CA ASP A 344 17.77 -0.45 -0.41
C ASP A 344 17.29 0.71 -1.31
N PRO A 345 17.15 0.50 -2.64
CA PRO A 345 16.82 1.59 -3.55
C PRO A 345 15.38 2.06 -3.32
N VAL A 346 15.20 3.38 -3.29
CA VAL A 346 13.86 3.97 -3.34
C VAL A 346 13.21 3.61 -4.68
N ARG A 347 11.95 3.16 -4.64
CA ARG A 347 11.19 2.83 -5.86
C ARG A 347 11.05 4.03 -6.78
N SER A 348 11.10 3.79 -8.10
CA SER A 348 10.88 4.82 -9.11
C SER A 348 9.51 5.48 -8.93
N GLY A 349 9.46 6.83 -8.95
CA GLY A 349 8.22 7.60 -8.85
C GLY A 349 7.81 7.98 -7.42
N VAL A 350 8.43 7.40 -6.37
CA VAL A 350 8.12 7.78 -4.97
C VAL A 350 8.43 9.26 -4.74
N LYS A 351 9.57 9.75 -5.23
CA LYS A 351 9.97 11.15 -5.06
C LYS A 351 8.95 12.12 -5.67
N ASP A 352 8.58 11.91 -6.94
CA ASP A 352 7.61 12.75 -7.65
C ASP A 352 6.23 12.70 -6.99
N ALA A 353 5.85 11.53 -6.47
CA ALA A 353 4.59 11.35 -5.75
C ALA A 353 4.58 12.05 -4.39
N VAL A 354 5.69 12.01 -3.63
CA VAL A 354 5.85 12.78 -2.38
C VAL A 354 5.77 14.27 -2.66
N GLU A 355 6.47 14.75 -3.70
CA GLU A 355 6.42 16.16 -4.11
C GLU A 355 5.00 16.58 -4.50
N THR A 356 4.28 15.74 -5.25
CA THR A 356 2.87 15.99 -5.61
C THR A 356 1.95 16.04 -4.39
N CYS A 357 2.16 15.15 -3.41
CA CYS A 357 1.42 15.17 -2.15
C CYS A 357 1.69 16.45 -1.34
N LEU A 358 2.96 16.85 -1.23
CA LEU A 358 3.35 18.08 -0.52
C LEU A 358 2.77 19.33 -1.20
N ALA A 359 2.86 19.41 -2.52
CA ALA A 359 2.25 20.49 -3.31
C ALA A 359 0.73 20.56 -3.14
N ALA A 360 0.10 19.42 -2.86
CA ALA A 360 -1.33 19.30 -2.59
C ALA A 360 -1.73 19.59 -1.13
N GLY A 361 -0.79 20.03 -0.29
CA GLY A 361 -0.99 20.31 1.13
C GLY A 361 -1.10 19.06 2.01
N ILE A 362 -0.65 17.90 1.53
CA ILE A 362 -0.64 16.64 2.29
C ILE A 362 0.74 16.48 2.93
N THR A 363 0.79 16.50 4.26
CA THR A 363 2.04 16.25 5.01
C THR A 363 2.37 14.76 5.00
N VAL A 364 3.48 14.39 4.35
CA VAL A 364 3.99 13.01 4.33
C VAL A 364 4.90 12.78 5.53
N ARG A 365 4.73 11.66 6.24
CA ARG A 365 5.55 11.28 7.40
C ARG A 365 6.05 9.85 7.23
N MET A 366 7.32 9.60 7.52
CA MET A 366 7.95 8.27 7.47
C MET A 366 7.99 7.66 8.87
N VAL A 367 7.51 6.43 9.02
CA VAL A 367 7.52 5.68 10.28
C VAL A 367 8.09 4.28 10.06
N THR A 368 9.33 4.06 10.47
CA THR A 368 10.08 2.83 10.21
C THR A 368 10.70 2.21 11.46
N GLY A 369 10.90 0.90 11.42
CA GLY A 369 11.69 0.14 12.40
C GLY A 369 13.21 0.29 12.20
N ASP A 370 13.65 0.91 11.11
CA ASP A 370 15.08 1.08 10.79
C ASP A 370 15.78 2.08 11.70
N ASN A 371 17.11 2.12 11.59
CA ASN A 371 17.95 3.09 12.30
C ASN A 371 17.65 4.53 11.83
N ILE A 372 17.74 5.49 12.76
CA ILE A 372 17.48 6.91 12.51
C ILE A 372 18.36 7.50 11.41
N ASN A 373 19.63 7.09 11.31
CA ASN A 373 20.52 7.61 10.27
C ASN A 373 20.07 7.20 8.86
N THR A 374 19.71 5.92 8.69
CA THR A 374 19.19 5.38 7.44
C THR A 374 17.84 6.02 7.09
N ALA A 375 16.91 6.07 8.05
CA ALA A 375 15.61 6.69 7.86
C ALA A 375 15.72 8.17 7.46
N ARG A 376 16.62 8.92 8.11
CA ARG A 376 16.90 10.32 7.81
C ARG A 376 17.45 10.51 6.40
N ALA A 377 18.36 9.64 5.97
CA ALA A 377 18.97 9.72 4.65
C ALA A 377 17.95 9.37 3.54
N ILE A 378 17.14 8.31 3.71
CA ILE A 378 16.05 7.96 2.78
C ILE A 378 15.00 9.08 2.73
N ALA A 379 14.60 9.61 3.89
CA ALA A 379 13.61 10.68 3.95
C ALA A 379 14.09 11.96 3.25
N LYS A 380 15.39 12.28 3.28
CA LYS A 380 15.97 13.38 2.50
C LYS A 380 15.96 13.09 1.00
N GLU A 381 16.31 11.87 0.59
CA GLU A 381 16.31 11.46 -0.83
C GLU A 381 14.89 11.52 -1.43
N CYS A 382 13.88 11.13 -0.66
CA CYS A 382 12.46 11.18 -1.05
C CYS A 382 11.82 12.58 -0.93
N GLY A 383 12.49 13.56 -0.32
CA GLY A 383 11.92 14.89 -0.07
C GLY A 383 10.91 14.96 1.09
N ILE A 384 10.86 13.94 1.96
CA ILE A 384 9.99 13.90 3.14
C ILE A 384 10.57 14.77 4.27
N LEU A 385 11.89 14.69 4.50
CA LEU A 385 12.55 15.44 5.57
C LEU A 385 13.00 16.81 5.06
N THR A 386 12.29 17.84 5.49
CA THR A 386 12.63 19.25 5.29
C THR A 386 13.68 19.72 6.31
N PRO A 387 14.42 20.82 6.04
CA PRO A 387 15.42 21.36 6.97
C PRO A 387 14.87 21.67 8.38
N ASP A 388 13.62 22.10 8.47
CA ASP A 388 12.93 22.45 9.73
C ASP A 388 12.24 21.25 10.42
N GLY A 389 12.22 20.11 9.73
CA GLY A 389 11.56 18.88 10.15
C GLY A 389 12.34 18.10 11.21
N LEU A 390 11.61 17.41 12.08
CA LEU A 390 12.18 16.61 13.16
C LEU A 390 12.21 15.12 12.80
N ALA A 391 13.36 14.49 13.05
CA ALA A 391 13.53 13.03 13.08
C ALA A 391 13.72 12.59 14.53
N ILE A 392 12.90 11.63 14.99
CA ILE A 392 12.87 11.15 16.38
C ILE A 392 12.96 9.63 16.44
N GLU A 393 13.50 9.07 17.51
CA GLU A 393 13.44 7.61 17.76
C GLU A 393 12.15 7.22 18.50
N GLY A 394 11.64 6.02 18.23
CA GLY A 394 10.43 5.50 18.89
C GLY A 394 10.56 5.40 20.41
N THR A 395 11.77 5.13 20.92
CA THR A 395 12.09 5.16 22.37
C THR A 395 11.86 6.53 22.98
N GLU A 396 12.31 7.59 22.32
CA GLU A 396 12.13 8.98 22.75
C GLU A 396 10.65 9.36 22.67
N PHE A 397 9.97 9.03 21.57
CA PHE A 397 8.54 9.29 21.40
C PHE A 397 7.67 8.66 22.50
N ARG A 398 7.99 7.44 22.93
CA ARG A 398 7.27 6.76 24.02
C ARG A 398 7.38 7.46 25.37
N ASN A 399 8.49 8.16 25.60
CA ASN A 399 8.79 8.80 26.88
C ASN A 399 8.27 10.24 26.96
N LEU A 400 7.70 10.78 25.87
CA LEU A 400 7.11 12.12 25.86
C LEU A 400 5.80 12.16 26.67
N SER A 401 5.59 13.27 27.39
CA SER A 401 4.28 13.55 28.00
C SER A 401 3.25 13.96 26.94
N PRO A 402 1.93 13.86 27.22
CA PRO A 402 0.89 14.30 26.28
C PRO A 402 1.02 15.79 25.86
N GLU A 403 1.51 16.65 26.75
CA GLU A 403 1.74 18.07 26.47
C GLU A 403 2.93 18.25 25.51
N GLN A 404 4.04 17.56 25.75
CA GLN A 404 5.21 17.58 24.87
C GLN A 404 4.88 17.00 23.49
N MET A 405 4.08 15.92 23.46
CA MET A 405 3.58 15.34 22.21
C MET A 405 2.80 16.36 21.38
N LYS A 406 2.02 17.24 22.01
CA LYS A 406 1.24 18.27 21.30
C LYS A 406 2.12 19.30 20.57
N GLU A 407 3.28 19.62 21.13
CA GLU A 407 4.23 20.56 20.51
C GLU A 407 5.08 19.90 19.43
N ILE A 408 5.46 18.64 19.64
CA ILE A 408 6.45 17.94 18.81
C ILE A 408 5.79 17.24 17.60
N ILE A 409 4.61 16.63 17.75
CA ILE A 409 3.93 15.86 16.69
C ILE A 409 3.81 16.61 15.35
N PRO A 410 3.43 17.90 15.31
CA PRO A 410 3.33 18.64 14.04
C PRO A 410 4.66 18.71 13.28
N ARG A 411 5.79 18.70 14.00
CA ARG A 411 7.15 18.80 13.44
C ARG A 411 7.76 17.45 13.09
N ILE A 412 7.23 16.35 13.62
CA ILE A 412 7.73 15.00 13.32
C ILE A 412 7.44 14.68 11.86
N GLN A 413 8.52 14.48 11.10
CA GLN A 413 8.48 13.98 9.71
C GLN A 413 9.04 12.56 9.61
N VAL A 414 9.95 12.18 10.51
CA VAL A 414 10.54 10.84 10.53
C VAL A 414 10.51 10.28 11.95
N MET A 415 9.96 9.07 12.10
CA MET A 415 10.06 8.26 13.31
C MET A 415 10.80 6.97 12.99
N ALA A 416 11.95 6.76 13.62
CA ALA A 416 12.82 5.61 13.42
C ALA A 416 12.78 4.66 14.63
N ARG A 417 13.23 3.41 14.46
CA ARG A 417 13.16 2.35 15.49
C ARG A 417 11.79 2.22 16.15
N SER A 418 10.71 2.46 15.39
CA SER A 418 9.33 2.43 15.90
C SER A 418 8.87 1.00 16.14
N LEU A 419 8.22 0.74 17.28
CA LEU A 419 7.44 -0.48 17.49
C LEU A 419 6.04 -0.36 16.86
N PRO A 420 5.32 -1.47 16.60
CA PRO A 420 3.93 -1.44 16.12
C PRO A 420 3.01 -0.53 16.94
N LEU A 421 3.16 -0.56 18.26
CA LEU A 421 2.40 0.28 19.19
C LEU A 421 2.75 1.78 19.08
N ASP A 422 3.98 2.11 18.69
CA ASP A 422 4.41 3.51 18.51
C ASP A 422 3.75 4.11 17.27
N LYS A 423 3.67 3.31 16.19
CA LYS A 423 2.93 3.69 14.97
C LYS A 423 1.47 3.95 15.29
N HIS A 424 0.81 3.02 15.98
CA HIS A 424 -0.57 3.17 16.41
C HIS A 424 -0.78 4.44 17.24
N LYS A 425 0.05 4.69 18.27
CA LYS A 425 -0.04 5.90 19.11
C LYS A 425 0.10 7.20 18.31
N LEU A 426 1.03 7.25 17.35
CA LEU A 426 1.19 8.43 16.49
C LEU A 426 -0.09 8.71 15.70
N VAL A 427 -0.68 7.68 15.10
CA VAL A 427 -1.94 7.80 14.34
C VAL A 427 -3.09 8.22 15.23
N THR A 428 -3.25 7.59 16.41
CA THR A 428 -4.28 7.96 17.38
C THR A 428 -4.15 9.42 17.81
N ASN A 429 -2.94 9.90 18.09
CA ASN A 429 -2.72 11.28 18.52
C ASN A 429 -2.98 12.29 17.39
N LEU A 430 -2.56 12.00 16.15
CA LEU A 430 -2.87 12.84 14.99
C LEU A 430 -4.39 12.98 14.77
N ARG A 431 -5.12 11.87 14.89
CA ARG A 431 -6.59 11.87 14.74
C ARG A 431 -7.31 12.55 15.90
N SER A 432 -6.94 12.22 17.15
CA SER A 432 -7.69 12.64 18.34
C SER A 432 -7.31 14.04 18.84
N MET A 433 -6.02 14.39 18.85
CA MET A 433 -5.54 15.66 19.41
C MET A 433 -5.59 16.80 18.39
N PHE A 434 -5.31 16.51 17.12
CA PHE A 434 -5.24 17.51 16.06
C PHE A 434 -6.46 17.48 15.13
N GLY A 435 -7.26 16.41 15.17
CA GLY A 435 -8.43 16.26 14.29
C GLY A 435 -8.06 16.08 12.82
N GLU A 436 -6.81 15.70 12.52
CA GLU A 436 -6.34 15.43 11.16
C GLU A 436 -6.99 14.15 10.62
N VAL A 437 -7.10 14.08 9.29
CA VAL A 437 -7.49 12.86 8.58
C VAL A 437 -6.22 12.13 8.19
N VAL A 438 -6.02 10.93 8.74
CA VAL A 438 -4.75 10.21 8.61
C VAL A 438 -4.91 8.99 7.71
N ALA A 439 -4.08 8.94 6.66
CA ALA A 439 -3.89 7.76 5.83
C ALA A 439 -2.59 7.04 6.23
N VAL A 440 -2.64 5.73 6.37
CA VAL A 440 -1.48 4.90 6.70
C VAL A 440 -1.22 3.92 5.58
N THR A 441 0.04 3.81 5.16
CA THR A 441 0.49 2.80 4.19
C THR A 441 1.37 1.79 4.91
N GLY A 442 1.14 0.50 4.72
CA GLY A 442 1.93 -0.56 5.35
C GLY A 442 1.90 -1.88 4.58
N ASP A 443 2.92 -2.70 4.78
CA ASP A 443 3.08 -4.01 4.15
C ASP A 443 3.28 -5.12 5.20
N GLY A 444 3.85 -4.79 6.36
CA GLY A 444 4.13 -5.74 7.42
C GLY A 444 2.97 -6.01 8.38
N THR A 445 3.04 -7.16 9.06
CA THR A 445 2.19 -7.46 10.23
C THR A 445 2.32 -6.42 11.34
N ASN A 446 3.47 -5.74 11.40
CA ASN A 446 3.77 -4.66 12.32
C ASN A 446 2.93 -3.39 12.08
N ASP A 447 2.37 -3.22 10.88
CA ASP A 447 1.59 -2.04 10.51
C ASP A 447 0.09 -2.24 10.72
N ALA A 448 -0.36 -3.49 10.91
CA ALA A 448 -1.78 -3.82 11.04
C ALA A 448 -2.53 -3.00 12.12
N PRO A 449 -1.98 -2.76 13.33
CA PRO A 449 -2.67 -1.92 14.32
C PRO A 449 -2.78 -0.44 13.93
N ALA A 450 -1.84 0.07 13.14
CA ALA A 450 -1.86 1.45 12.65
C ALA A 450 -2.77 1.59 11.43
N LEU A 451 -2.78 0.60 10.53
CA LEU A 451 -3.69 0.52 9.40
C LEU A 451 -5.15 0.51 9.86
N HIS A 452 -5.47 -0.30 10.86
CA HIS A 452 -6.82 -0.37 11.41
C HIS A 452 -7.26 0.91 12.13
N GLU A 453 -6.33 1.62 12.76
CA GLU A 453 -6.62 2.87 13.50
C GLU A 453 -6.66 4.11 12.60
N ALA A 454 -6.17 4.02 11.37
CA ALA A 454 -6.21 5.12 10.42
C ALA A 454 -7.64 5.49 10.01
N ASP A 455 -7.83 6.68 9.44
CA ASP A 455 -9.10 6.98 8.74
C ASP A 455 -9.17 6.23 7.41
N ILE A 456 -8.01 5.92 6.81
CA ILE A 456 -7.87 5.03 5.65
C ILE A 456 -6.56 4.24 5.73
N GLY A 457 -6.67 2.91 5.75
CA GLY A 457 -5.54 1.98 5.67
C GLY A 457 -5.25 1.56 4.22
N LEU A 458 -3.99 1.66 3.79
CA LEU A 458 -3.49 1.29 2.47
C LEU A 458 -2.49 0.15 2.60
N ALA A 459 -2.81 -1.04 2.08
CA ALA A 459 -1.91 -2.18 2.07
C ALA A 459 -1.29 -2.44 0.69
N MET A 460 -0.06 -2.94 0.68
CA MET A 460 0.63 -3.37 -0.54
C MET A 460 0.11 -4.75 -0.99
N GLY A 461 -0.13 -4.93 -2.28
CA GLY A 461 -0.73 -6.14 -2.84
C GLY A 461 0.26 -7.29 -3.00
N ILE A 462 1.49 -7.01 -3.41
CA ILE A 462 2.53 -8.01 -3.67
C ILE A 462 3.41 -8.20 -2.43
N ALA A 463 4.00 -7.12 -1.91
CA ALA A 463 4.86 -7.15 -0.73
C ALA A 463 4.08 -7.29 0.58
N GLY A 464 2.80 -6.92 0.60
CA GLY A 464 2.01 -6.92 1.82
C GLY A 464 1.65 -8.31 2.33
N THR A 465 1.81 -8.50 3.64
CA THR A 465 1.33 -9.68 4.36
C THR A 465 -0.19 -9.75 4.37
N GLU A 466 -0.76 -10.95 4.43
CA GLU A 466 -2.22 -11.13 4.48
C GLU A 466 -2.85 -10.41 5.67
N VAL A 467 -2.17 -10.38 6.82
CA VAL A 467 -2.63 -9.63 8.00
C VAL A 467 -2.71 -8.14 7.72
N ALA A 468 -1.75 -7.55 6.99
CA ALA A 468 -1.81 -6.14 6.62
C ALA A 468 -2.97 -5.86 5.65
N LYS A 469 -3.19 -6.74 4.66
CA LYS A 469 -4.30 -6.62 3.69
C LYS A 469 -5.67 -6.73 4.35
N GLU A 470 -5.84 -7.62 5.32
CA GLU A 470 -7.10 -7.77 6.06
C GLU A 470 -7.44 -6.56 6.93
N ASN A 471 -6.44 -5.81 7.39
CA ASN A 471 -6.62 -4.63 8.23
C ASN A 471 -6.65 -3.31 7.45
N ALA A 472 -6.47 -3.34 6.13
CA ALA A 472 -6.49 -2.17 5.27
C ALA A 472 -7.84 -2.02 4.55
N ASP A 473 -8.22 -0.77 4.25
CA ASP A 473 -9.43 -0.44 3.50
C ASP A 473 -9.21 -0.51 1.98
N VAL A 474 -7.98 -0.24 1.53
CA VAL A 474 -7.59 -0.21 0.13
C VAL A 474 -6.32 -1.02 -0.08
N ILE A 475 -6.31 -1.90 -1.09
CA ILE A 475 -5.16 -2.73 -1.47
C ILE A 475 -4.57 -2.22 -2.78
N ILE A 476 -3.29 -1.88 -2.76
CA ILE A 476 -2.52 -1.40 -3.91
C ILE A 476 -1.90 -2.59 -4.62
N MET A 477 -2.55 -3.08 -5.68
CA MET A 477 -2.17 -4.31 -6.38
C MET A 477 -0.80 -4.27 -7.06
N ASP A 478 -0.31 -3.07 -7.41
CA ASP A 478 0.92 -2.86 -8.18
C ASP A 478 2.13 -2.44 -7.32
N ASP A 479 1.95 -2.32 -6.00
CA ASP A 479 2.96 -1.85 -5.06
C ASP A 479 3.63 -0.52 -5.44
N ASN A 480 2.92 0.35 -6.17
CA ASN A 480 3.44 1.64 -6.59
C ASN A 480 2.87 2.78 -5.75
N PHE A 481 3.77 3.61 -5.20
CA PHE A 481 3.39 4.78 -4.41
C PHE A 481 2.62 5.83 -5.23
N SER A 482 2.81 5.89 -6.56
CA SER A 482 2.02 6.76 -7.43
C SER A 482 0.51 6.46 -7.38
N THR A 483 0.14 5.21 -7.06
CA THR A 483 -1.26 4.80 -6.92
C THR A 483 -1.94 5.54 -5.76
N ILE A 484 -1.21 5.89 -4.70
CA ILE A 484 -1.75 6.67 -3.57
C ILE A 484 -2.14 8.09 -4.02
N VAL A 485 -1.31 8.72 -4.86
CA VAL A 485 -1.60 10.02 -5.46
C VAL A 485 -2.89 9.95 -6.29
N ASN A 486 -3.04 8.87 -7.08
CA ASN A 486 -4.26 8.63 -7.85
C ASN A 486 -5.48 8.43 -6.95
N VAL A 487 -5.36 7.66 -5.87
CA VAL A 487 -6.44 7.47 -4.88
C VAL A 487 -6.87 8.81 -4.28
N ALA A 488 -5.91 9.66 -3.88
CA ALA A 488 -6.21 10.99 -3.36
C ALA A 488 -6.90 11.89 -4.40
N LYS A 489 -6.43 11.86 -5.66
CA LYS A 489 -7.00 12.60 -6.78
C LYS A 489 -8.45 12.17 -7.06
N TRP A 490 -8.72 10.86 -7.08
CA TRP A 490 -10.07 10.31 -7.24
C TRP A 490 -10.97 10.63 -6.06
N GLY A 491 -10.48 10.54 -4.82
CA GLY A 491 -11.23 10.92 -3.63
C GLY A 491 -11.68 12.39 -3.67
N ARG A 492 -10.79 13.30 -4.07
CA ARG A 492 -11.12 14.73 -4.27
C ARG A 492 -12.15 14.94 -5.38
N ALA A 493 -12.03 14.22 -6.50
CA ALA A 493 -12.98 14.30 -7.60
C ALA A 493 -14.38 13.85 -7.20
N VAL A 494 -14.49 12.68 -6.56
CA VAL A 494 -15.77 12.14 -6.09
C VAL A 494 -16.43 13.09 -5.09
N TYR A 495 -15.66 13.63 -4.12
CA TYR A 495 -16.20 14.60 -3.16
C TYR A 495 -16.83 15.82 -3.86
N ILE A 496 -16.11 16.41 -4.82
CA ILE A 496 -16.59 17.56 -5.59
C ILE A 496 -17.79 17.19 -6.46
N ASN A 497 -17.77 16.02 -7.11
CA ASN A 497 -18.87 15.56 -7.96
C ASN A 497 -20.16 15.37 -7.15
N ILE A 498 -20.07 14.85 -5.92
CA ILE A 498 -21.22 14.76 -5.01
C ILE A 498 -21.72 16.16 -4.62
N GLN A 499 -20.82 17.13 -4.36
CA GLN A 499 -21.24 18.51 -4.10
C GLN A 499 -21.99 19.13 -5.28
N LYS A 500 -21.53 18.92 -6.52
CA LYS A 500 -22.21 19.37 -7.74
C LYS A 500 -23.62 18.77 -7.84
N PHE A 501 -23.74 17.47 -7.62
CA PHE A 501 -25.03 16.76 -7.60
C PHE A 501 -25.96 17.31 -6.52
N VAL A 502 -25.48 17.50 -5.30
CA VAL A 502 -26.29 18.02 -4.19
C VAL A 502 -26.74 19.46 -4.45
N GLN A 503 -25.90 20.30 -5.06
CA GLN A 503 -26.28 21.67 -5.44
C GLN A 503 -27.46 21.66 -6.42
N PHE A 504 -27.39 20.80 -7.45
CA PHE A 504 -28.44 20.62 -8.43
C PHE A 504 -29.73 20.10 -7.77
N GLN A 505 -29.64 18.99 -7.04
CA GLN A 505 -30.78 18.31 -6.40
C GLN A 505 -31.53 19.22 -5.42
N LEU A 506 -30.80 19.96 -4.57
CA LEU A 506 -31.43 20.86 -3.61
C LEU A 506 -32.15 22.03 -4.29
N THR A 507 -31.56 22.60 -5.35
CA THR A 507 -32.17 23.71 -6.09
C THR A 507 -33.54 23.30 -6.62
N VAL A 508 -33.61 22.13 -7.28
CA VAL A 508 -34.87 21.72 -7.89
C VAL A 508 -35.91 21.35 -6.85
N ASN A 509 -35.54 20.65 -5.78
CA ASN A 509 -36.46 20.28 -4.70
C ASN A 509 -37.06 21.51 -4.01
N VAL A 510 -36.25 22.55 -3.78
CA VAL A 510 -36.73 23.81 -3.21
C VAL A 510 -37.75 24.47 -4.15
N VAL A 511 -37.44 24.57 -5.44
CA VAL A 511 -38.34 25.21 -6.42
C VAL A 511 -39.64 24.42 -6.58
N ALA A 512 -39.56 23.09 -6.76
CA ALA A 512 -40.72 22.22 -6.95
C ALA A 512 -41.68 22.27 -5.75
N LEU A 513 -41.14 22.22 -4.53
CA LEU A 513 -41.93 22.23 -3.30
C LEU A 513 -42.58 23.60 -3.08
N VAL A 514 -41.80 24.69 -3.17
CA VAL A 514 -42.29 26.04 -2.89
C VAL A 514 -43.31 26.48 -3.95
N LEU A 515 -43.05 26.22 -5.24
CA LEU A 515 -43.99 26.57 -6.33
C LEU A 515 -45.35 25.90 -6.13
N ASN A 516 -45.36 24.57 -5.91
CA ASN A 516 -46.61 23.83 -5.75
C ASN A 516 -47.35 24.23 -4.47
N PHE A 517 -46.62 24.41 -3.36
CA PHE A 517 -47.21 24.83 -2.10
C PHE A 517 -47.84 26.22 -2.19
N VAL A 518 -47.10 27.21 -2.69
CA VAL A 518 -47.59 28.59 -2.82
C VAL A 518 -48.77 28.67 -3.80
N SER A 519 -48.69 27.96 -4.94
CA SER A 519 -49.82 27.90 -5.88
C SER A 519 -51.05 27.24 -5.28
N ALA A 520 -50.89 26.13 -4.56
CA ALA A 520 -52.03 25.45 -3.93
C ALA A 520 -52.69 26.34 -2.86
N CYS A 521 -51.91 27.11 -2.10
CA CYS A 521 -52.43 28.05 -1.10
C CYS A 521 -53.20 29.23 -1.72
N ILE A 522 -52.76 29.75 -2.87
CA ILE A 522 -53.36 30.95 -3.49
C ILE A 522 -54.48 30.57 -4.46
N SER A 523 -54.23 29.64 -5.37
CA SER A 523 -55.12 29.27 -6.48
C SER A 523 -55.98 28.04 -6.20
N GLY A 524 -55.77 27.35 -5.07
CA GLY A 524 -56.49 26.11 -4.71
C GLY A 524 -56.10 24.88 -5.53
N SER A 525 -55.17 25.02 -6.49
CA SER A 525 -54.66 23.94 -7.33
C SER A 525 -53.15 24.10 -7.57
N ALA A 526 -52.45 22.98 -7.69
CA ALA A 526 -51.02 22.94 -7.98
C ALA A 526 -50.78 22.85 -9.50
N PRO A 527 -49.80 23.59 -10.05
CA PRO A 527 -49.55 23.63 -11.48
C PRO A 527 -48.88 22.34 -11.98
N LEU A 528 -48.16 21.63 -11.09
CA LEU A 528 -47.51 20.35 -11.42
C LEU A 528 -48.29 19.19 -10.82
N THR A 529 -48.59 18.19 -11.65
CA THR A 529 -49.27 16.96 -11.20
C THR A 529 -48.32 16.00 -10.49
N ALA A 530 -48.86 15.03 -9.76
CA ALA A 530 -48.06 14.01 -9.08
C ALA A 530 -47.19 13.20 -10.06
N VAL A 531 -47.70 12.90 -11.27
CA VAL A 531 -46.94 12.17 -12.29
C VAL A 531 -45.81 13.02 -12.87
N GLN A 532 -46.06 14.32 -13.09
CA GLN A 532 -45.04 15.26 -13.54
C GLN A 532 -43.92 15.42 -12.51
N LEU A 533 -44.25 15.49 -11.21
CA LEU A 533 -43.26 15.52 -10.14
C LEU A 533 -42.45 14.22 -10.04
N LEU A 534 -43.08 13.06 -10.25
CA LEU A 534 -42.37 11.78 -10.34
C LEU A 534 -41.39 11.75 -11.52
N TRP A 535 -41.80 12.29 -12.67
CA TRP A 535 -40.92 12.42 -13.84
C TRP A 535 -39.71 13.32 -13.56
N VAL A 536 -39.94 14.50 -12.97
CA VAL A 536 -38.86 15.41 -12.58
C VAL A 536 -37.94 14.70 -11.58
N ASN A 537 -38.48 14.03 -10.55
CA ASN A 537 -37.67 13.29 -9.57
C ASN A 537 -36.81 12.23 -10.24
N MET A 538 -37.34 11.51 -11.22
CA MET A 538 -36.56 10.51 -11.96
C MET A 538 -35.42 11.15 -12.75
N ILE A 539 -35.66 12.24 -13.48
CA ILE A 539 -34.60 12.98 -14.19
C ILE A 539 -33.52 13.40 -13.19
N MET A 540 -33.91 14.00 -12.06
CA MET A 540 -32.95 14.59 -11.13
C MET A 540 -32.13 13.55 -10.36
N ASP A 541 -32.83 12.59 -9.74
CA ASP A 541 -32.21 11.63 -8.82
C ASP A 541 -31.38 10.57 -9.56
N THR A 542 -31.88 10.07 -10.70
CA THR A 542 -31.17 9.00 -11.43
C THR A 542 -30.31 9.52 -12.56
N LEU A 543 -30.86 10.35 -13.46
CA LEU A 543 -30.09 10.83 -14.61
C LEU A 543 -29.10 11.93 -14.22
N GLY A 544 -29.52 12.89 -13.40
CA GLY A 544 -28.66 13.97 -12.90
C GLY A 544 -27.52 13.47 -11.99
N ALA A 545 -27.78 12.46 -11.14
CA ALA A 545 -26.72 11.79 -10.39
C ALA A 545 -25.72 11.11 -11.32
N LEU A 546 -26.20 10.37 -12.34
CA LEU A 546 -25.32 9.70 -13.29
C LEU A 546 -24.45 10.72 -14.07
N ALA A 547 -25.03 11.83 -14.51
CA ALA A 547 -24.33 12.85 -15.29
C ALA A 547 -23.28 13.61 -14.49
N LEU A 548 -23.61 14.03 -13.26
CA LEU A 548 -22.74 14.88 -12.43
C LEU A 548 -21.77 14.07 -11.55
N ALA A 549 -22.13 12.85 -11.14
CA ALA A 549 -21.27 12.03 -10.28
C ALA A 549 -20.11 11.37 -11.03
N THR A 550 -20.25 11.12 -12.33
CA THR A 550 -19.30 10.32 -13.14
C THR A 550 -18.20 11.14 -13.83
N GLU A 551 -18.07 12.42 -13.52
CA GLU A 551 -17.03 13.24 -14.15
C GLU A 551 -15.61 12.80 -13.77
N PRO A 552 -14.70 12.66 -14.75
CA PRO A 552 -13.34 12.21 -14.49
C PRO A 552 -12.52 13.25 -13.70
N PRO A 553 -11.49 12.81 -12.95
CA PRO A 553 -10.63 13.69 -12.20
C PRO A 553 -9.70 14.50 -13.12
N HIS A 554 -9.47 15.77 -12.80
CA HIS A 554 -8.57 16.66 -13.53
C HIS A 554 -7.31 16.97 -12.70
N ASP A 555 -6.16 17.23 -13.35
CA ASP A 555 -4.87 17.44 -12.64
C ASP A 555 -4.87 18.67 -11.73
N GLY A 556 -5.71 19.66 -12.01
CA GLY A 556 -5.88 20.83 -11.14
C GLY A 556 -6.39 20.51 -9.73
N LEU A 557 -6.93 19.30 -9.49
CA LEU A 557 -7.40 18.88 -8.17
C LEU A 557 -6.28 18.71 -7.14
N MET A 558 -5.06 18.43 -7.60
CA MET A 558 -3.88 18.28 -6.73
C MET A 558 -3.23 19.61 -6.36
N LYS A 559 -3.73 20.75 -6.87
CA LYS A 559 -3.27 22.09 -6.46
C LYS A 559 -4.07 22.68 -5.29
N ARG A 560 -5.16 22.02 -4.90
CA ARG A 560 -6.04 22.48 -3.83
C ARG A 560 -5.57 21.94 -2.48
N GLN A 561 -5.78 22.72 -1.42
CA GLN A 561 -5.56 22.27 -0.05
C GLN A 561 -6.59 21.19 0.37
N PRO A 562 -6.26 20.29 1.30
CA PRO A 562 -7.20 19.31 1.84
C PRO A 562 -8.39 19.98 2.53
N VAL A 563 -9.57 19.35 2.43
CA VAL A 563 -10.78 19.82 3.12
C VAL A 563 -10.69 19.45 4.60
N ALA A 564 -10.83 20.44 5.48
CA ALA A 564 -10.81 20.21 6.92
C ALA A 564 -12.04 19.39 7.38
N ARG A 565 -11.86 18.52 8.39
CA ARG A 565 -12.92 17.64 8.91
C ARG A 565 -14.17 18.37 9.42
N GLY A 566 -14.00 19.60 9.92
CA GLY A 566 -15.09 20.44 10.41
C GLY A 566 -15.72 21.36 9.34
N ALA A 567 -15.24 21.32 8.10
CA ALA A 567 -15.79 22.16 7.04
C ALA A 567 -17.21 21.71 6.67
N SER A 568 -18.11 22.67 6.49
CA SER A 568 -19.48 22.37 6.08
C SER A 568 -19.51 21.79 4.66
N PHE A 569 -20.20 20.66 4.50
CA PHE A 569 -20.34 19.99 3.20
C PHE A 569 -20.99 20.91 2.14
N ILE A 570 -22.01 21.67 2.53
CA ILE A 570 -22.62 22.69 1.68
C ILE A 570 -21.92 24.01 1.95
N THR A 571 -21.10 24.46 0.99
CA THR A 571 -20.33 25.71 1.13
C THR A 571 -21.24 26.93 1.00
N LYS A 572 -20.78 28.09 1.48
CA LYS A 572 -21.50 29.36 1.29
C LYS A 572 -21.69 29.69 -0.20
N ALA A 573 -20.72 29.34 -1.05
CA ALA A 573 -20.82 29.49 -2.50
C ALA A 573 -21.94 28.62 -3.10
N MET A 574 -22.09 27.37 -2.62
CA MET A 574 -23.21 26.51 -3.01
C MET A 574 -24.55 27.12 -2.57
N TRP A 575 -24.66 27.65 -1.35
CA TRP A 575 -25.88 28.31 -0.88
C TRP A 575 -26.25 29.53 -1.74
N ARG A 576 -25.27 30.37 -2.11
CA ARG A 576 -25.49 31.48 -3.05
C ARG A 576 -26.08 30.99 -4.37
N ASN A 577 -25.49 29.94 -4.95
CA ASN A 577 -25.96 29.38 -6.22
C ASN A 577 -27.37 28.77 -6.09
N ILE A 578 -27.63 27.98 -5.05
CA ILE A 578 -28.92 27.34 -4.77
C ILE A 578 -30.01 28.39 -4.59
N ILE A 579 -29.79 29.37 -3.70
CA ILE A 579 -30.78 30.41 -3.40
C ILE A 579 -31.01 31.29 -4.62
N GLY A 580 -29.95 31.73 -5.30
CA GLY A 580 -30.07 32.61 -6.46
C GLY A 580 -30.82 31.96 -7.62
N GLN A 581 -30.49 30.71 -7.95
CA GLN A 581 -31.22 29.96 -8.98
C GLN A 581 -32.66 29.64 -8.56
N SER A 582 -32.88 29.30 -7.29
CA SER A 582 -34.23 29.04 -6.77
C SER A 582 -35.12 30.28 -6.87
N ILE A 583 -34.61 31.46 -6.49
CA ILE A 583 -35.35 32.72 -6.60
C ILE A 583 -35.70 33.01 -8.05
N TYR A 584 -34.75 32.90 -8.97
CA TYR A 584 -34.99 33.10 -10.40
C TYR A 584 -36.12 32.19 -10.92
N GLN A 585 -35.99 30.88 -10.68
CA GLN A 585 -36.99 29.91 -11.16
C GLN A 585 -38.36 30.13 -10.51
N LEU A 586 -38.41 30.41 -9.20
CA LEU A 586 -39.66 30.70 -8.50
C LEU A 586 -40.35 31.94 -9.04
N VAL A 587 -39.60 33.03 -9.30
CA VAL A 587 -40.18 34.27 -9.84
C VAL A 587 -40.76 34.04 -11.24
N VAL A 588 -40.00 33.41 -12.15
CA VAL A 588 -40.46 33.20 -13.53
C VAL A 588 -41.65 32.25 -13.58
N LEU A 589 -41.62 31.14 -12.82
CA LEU A 589 -42.71 30.17 -12.80
C LEU A 589 -43.93 30.69 -12.06
N ALA A 590 -43.77 31.53 -11.03
CA ALA A 590 -44.89 32.19 -10.37
C ALA A 590 -45.57 33.21 -11.30
N ILE A 591 -44.80 34.00 -12.05
CA ILE A 591 -45.36 34.93 -13.05
C ILE A 591 -46.16 34.17 -14.11
N LEU A 592 -45.62 33.06 -14.63
CA LEU A 592 -46.37 32.20 -15.55
C LEU A 592 -47.62 31.60 -14.89
N ASN A 593 -47.55 31.17 -13.64
CA ASN A 593 -48.68 30.55 -12.96
C ASN A 593 -49.84 31.54 -12.69
N PHE A 594 -49.52 32.77 -12.27
CA PHE A 594 -50.54 33.76 -11.89
C PHE A 594 -51.01 34.64 -13.05
N ASP A 595 -50.09 35.05 -13.95
CA ASP A 595 -50.37 36.00 -15.04
C ASP A 595 -50.20 35.37 -16.43
N GLY A 596 -49.84 34.08 -16.53
CA GLY A 596 -49.55 33.42 -17.80
C GLY A 596 -50.71 33.39 -18.78
N LYS A 597 -51.97 33.34 -18.30
CA LYS A 597 -53.15 33.38 -19.19
C LYS A 597 -53.24 34.68 -19.97
N GLN A 598 -52.96 35.81 -19.31
CA GLN A 598 -52.97 37.13 -19.92
C GLN A 598 -51.71 37.36 -20.75
N LEU A 599 -50.55 36.96 -20.23
CA LEU A 599 -49.24 37.12 -20.88
C LEU A 599 -49.14 36.32 -22.20
N LEU A 600 -49.67 35.09 -22.23
CA LEU A 600 -49.66 34.20 -23.40
C LEU A 600 -50.90 34.36 -24.29
N ARG A 601 -51.81 35.29 -23.95
CA ARG A 601 -53.08 35.54 -24.67
C ARG A 601 -53.91 34.26 -24.89
N LEU A 602 -53.94 33.37 -23.90
CA LEU A 602 -54.67 32.11 -23.98
C LEU A 602 -56.16 32.36 -23.71
N ALA A 603 -57.01 32.15 -24.73
CA ALA A 603 -58.46 32.27 -24.63
C ALA A 603 -59.11 30.93 -24.99
N GLY A 604 -59.86 30.33 -24.04
CA GLY A 604 -60.61 29.08 -24.28
C GLY A 604 -60.78 28.20 -23.03
N SER A 605 -61.56 27.14 -23.18
CA SER A 605 -61.75 26.05 -22.19
C SER A 605 -60.41 25.42 -21.77
N ASP A 606 -59.53 25.21 -22.75
CA ASP A 606 -58.30 24.42 -22.59
C ASP A 606 -57.11 25.28 -22.14
N ALA A 607 -57.32 26.58 -21.89
CA ALA A 607 -56.28 27.54 -21.55
C ALA A 607 -55.53 27.18 -20.26
N THR A 608 -56.19 26.52 -19.30
CA THR A 608 -55.56 26.11 -18.04
C THR A 608 -54.64 24.91 -18.23
N ASP A 609 -55.03 23.94 -19.07
CA ASP A 609 -54.25 22.74 -19.32
C ASP A 609 -53.02 23.02 -20.19
N VAL A 610 -53.17 23.92 -21.18
CA VAL A 610 -52.03 24.43 -21.97
C VAL A 610 -51.07 25.19 -21.05
N LEU A 611 -51.56 26.06 -20.15
CA LEU A 611 -50.71 26.79 -19.23
C LEU A 611 -49.93 25.87 -18.27
N ASN A 612 -50.60 24.88 -17.67
CA ASN A 612 -49.94 23.90 -16.80
C ASN A 612 -48.86 23.11 -17.58
N THR A 613 -49.12 22.79 -18.85
CA THR A 613 -48.12 22.13 -19.70
C THR A 613 -46.92 23.04 -20.00
N VAL A 614 -47.13 24.34 -20.26
CA VAL A 614 -46.05 25.31 -20.45
C VAL A 614 -45.24 25.49 -19.16
N ILE A 615 -45.88 25.53 -18.00
CA ILE A 615 -45.20 25.63 -16.70
C ILE A 615 -44.35 24.38 -16.47
N PHE A 616 -44.89 23.18 -16.70
CA PHE A 616 -44.15 21.93 -16.61
C PHE A 616 -42.96 21.89 -17.57
N ASN A 617 -43.16 22.25 -18.85
CA ASN A 617 -42.10 22.23 -19.85
C ASN A 617 -41.00 23.24 -19.54
N SER A 618 -41.38 24.47 -19.16
CA SER A 618 -40.43 25.52 -18.75
C SER A 618 -39.66 25.13 -17.49
N PHE A 619 -40.31 24.46 -16.54
CA PHE A 619 -39.66 23.93 -15.35
C PHE A 619 -38.60 22.88 -15.68
N VAL A 620 -38.90 21.92 -16.57
CA VAL A 620 -37.91 20.91 -17.00
C VAL A 620 -36.73 21.55 -17.72
N PHE A 621 -36.95 22.49 -18.64
CA PHE A 621 -35.84 23.19 -19.30
C PHE A 621 -35.00 24.02 -18.34
N CYS A 622 -35.61 24.68 -17.35
CA CYS A 622 -34.87 25.33 -16.27
C CYS A 622 -33.92 24.34 -15.56
N GLN A 623 -34.33 23.08 -15.37
CA GLN A 623 -33.45 22.07 -14.77
C GLN A 623 -32.34 21.62 -15.70
N VAL A 624 -32.63 21.40 -16.98
CA VAL A 624 -31.60 21.06 -17.99
C VAL A 624 -30.49 22.11 -18.03
N PHE A 625 -30.83 23.41 -18.03
CA PHE A 625 -29.82 24.47 -18.01
C PHE A 625 -29.18 24.66 -16.62
N ASN A 626 -29.92 24.41 -15.53
CA ASN A 626 -29.36 24.45 -14.18
C ASN A 626 -28.39 23.29 -13.91
N GLU A 627 -28.57 22.13 -14.55
CA GLU A 627 -27.65 21.00 -14.51
C GLU A 627 -26.29 21.39 -15.11
N ILE A 628 -26.31 22.07 -16.26
CA ILE A 628 -25.11 22.68 -16.87
C ILE A 628 -24.45 23.65 -15.88
N ASN A 629 -25.21 24.56 -15.28
CA ASN A 629 -24.67 25.53 -14.31
C ASN A 629 -24.05 24.89 -13.06
N SER A 630 -24.61 23.76 -12.62
CA SER A 630 -24.18 23.05 -11.40
C SER A 630 -22.92 22.22 -11.58
N ARG A 631 -22.46 22.07 -12.82
CA ARG A 631 -21.21 21.39 -13.18
C ARG A 631 -19.95 22.05 -12.62
N ASP A 632 -19.99 23.35 -12.36
CA ASP A 632 -18.90 24.07 -11.69
C ASP A 632 -19.47 25.04 -10.65
N ILE A 633 -19.05 24.89 -9.39
CA ILE A 633 -19.59 25.66 -8.26
C ILE A 633 -19.17 27.14 -8.34
N GLU A 634 -17.93 27.43 -8.77
CA GLU A 634 -17.36 28.79 -8.72
C GLU A 634 -16.91 29.32 -10.09
N LYS A 635 -16.44 28.45 -11.00
CA LYS A 635 -15.92 28.91 -12.29
C LYS A 635 -17.03 29.44 -13.19
N ILE A 636 -16.72 30.55 -13.89
CA ILE A 636 -17.63 31.21 -14.83
C ILE A 636 -17.73 30.43 -16.15
N ASN A 637 -16.63 29.81 -16.59
CA ASN A 637 -16.58 29.05 -17.84
C ASN A 637 -17.20 27.65 -17.68
N ILE A 638 -18.52 27.58 -17.82
CA ILE A 638 -19.32 26.35 -17.62
C ILE A 638 -19.23 25.38 -18.81
N PHE A 639 -18.95 25.90 -20.01
CA PHE A 639 -18.87 25.10 -21.24
C PHE A 639 -17.54 24.35 -21.42
N ARG A 640 -16.50 24.68 -20.63
CA ARG A 640 -15.18 24.07 -20.80
C ARG A 640 -15.23 22.59 -20.36
N GLY A 641 -14.83 21.70 -21.27
CA GLY A 641 -14.81 20.26 -21.05
C GLY A 641 -16.19 19.58 -21.00
N MET A 642 -17.27 20.27 -21.41
CA MET A 642 -18.64 19.70 -21.41
C MET A 642 -18.77 18.56 -22.42
N PHE A 643 -18.05 18.67 -23.52
CA PHE A 643 -18.02 17.66 -24.58
C PHE A 643 -17.05 16.50 -24.28
N ASP A 644 -16.25 16.59 -23.20
CA ASP A 644 -15.31 15.54 -22.83
C ASP A 644 -16.01 14.39 -22.08
N SER A 645 -17.15 14.68 -21.43
CA SER A 645 -17.99 13.66 -20.76
C SER A 645 -19.15 13.24 -21.66
N TRP A 646 -18.97 12.14 -22.39
CA TRP A 646 -20.01 11.55 -23.22
C TRP A 646 -21.27 11.15 -22.44
N VAL A 647 -21.11 10.72 -21.17
CA VAL A 647 -22.23 10.37 -20.28
C VAL A 647 -23.08 11.59 -19.97
N PHE A 648 -22.44 12.72 -19.63
CA PHE A 648 -23.13 13.99 -19.37
C PHE A 648 -23.93 14.45 -20.60
N LEU A 649 -23.30 14.45 -21.78
CA LEU A 649 -23.97 14.82 -23.02
C LEU A 649 -25.12 13.87 -23.38
N GLY A 650 -24.92 12.56 -23.19
CA GLY A 650 -25.95 11.55 -23.43
C GLY A 650 -27.17 11.71 -22.54
N VAL A 651 -26.97 11.99 -21.25
CA VAL A 651 -28.08 12.28 -20.31
C VAL A 651 -28.81 13.55 -20.71
N MET A 652 -28.09 14.63 -21.00
CA MET A 652 -28.67 15.92 -21.40
C MET A 652 -29.55 15.79 -22.66
N VAL A 653 -29.03 15.17 -23.71
CA VAL A 653 -29.79 14.93 -24.95
C VAL A 653 -30.95 13.98 -24.70
N GLY A 654 -30.73 12.92 -23.92
CA GLY A 654 -31.78 11.97 -23.54
C GLY A 654 -32.94 12.64 -22.83
N THR A 655 -32.68 13.49 -21.84
CA THR A 655 -33.70 14.22 -21.09
C THR A 655 -34.54 15.12 -22.00
N VAL A 656 -33.91 15.85 -22.93
CA VAL A 656 -34.64 16.69 -23.90
C VAL A 656 -35.51 15.85 -24.83
N VAL A 657 -34.98 14.73 -25.36
CA VAL A 657 -35.73 13.83 -26.24
C VAL A 657 -36.92 13.22 -25.51
N PHE A 658 -36.74 12.71 -24.29
CA PHE A 658 -37.83 12.16 -23.50
C PHE A 658 -38.87 13.23 -23.13
N GLN A 659 -38.44 14.46 -22.85
CA GLN A 659 -39.36 15.56 -22.58
C GLN A 659 -40.25 15.86 -23.80
N VAL A 660 -39.69 15.86 -25.01
CA VAL A 660 -40.47 15.98 -26.26
C VAL A 660 -41.46 14.83 -26.41
N ILE A 661 -41.02 13.59 -26.14
CA ILE A 661 -41.89 12.41 -26.21
C ILE A 661 -43.05 12.52 -25.22
N ILE A 662 -42.79 12.96 -23.98
CA ILE A 662 -43.82 13.06 -22.94
C ILE A 662 -44.88 14.10 -23.28
N VAL A 663 -44.45 15.28 -23.72
CA VAL A 663 -45.34 16.41 -24.00
C VAL A 663 -46.16 16.19 -25.26
N GLU A 664 -45.57 15.63 -26.33
CA GLU A 664 -46.25 15.48 -27.62
C GLU A 664 -47.05 14.16 -27.74
N PHE A 665 -46.57 13.07 -27.13
CA PHE A 665 -47.12 11.73 -27.38
C PHE A 665 -47.73 11.04 -26.14
N LEU A 666 -47.38 11.42 -24.91
CA LEU A 666 -47.89 10.79 -23.68
C LEU A 666 -48.83 11.70 -22.86
N GLY A 667 -49.55 12.60 -23.52
CA GLY A 667 -50.46 13.56 -22.88
C GLY A 667 -51.47 12.97 -21.90
N THR A 668 -52.02 11.78 -22.22
CA THR A 668 -53.00 11.08 -21.36
C THR A 668 -52.41 10.55 -20.06
N LEU A 669 -51.13 10.17 -20.06
CA LEU A 669 -50.42 9.67 -18.87
C LEU A 669 -49.86 10.82 -18.03
N ALA A 670 -49.37 11.88 -18.68
CA ALA A 670 -48.67 12.98 -18.03
C ALA A 670 -49.57 14.20 -17.73
N SER A 671 -50.85 14.15 -18.09
CA SER A 671 -51.77 15.30 -18.05
C SER A 671 -51.20 16.52 -18.77
N THR A 672 -50.70 16.31 -19.99
CA THR A 672 -50.12 17.36 -20.84
C THR A 672 -50.86 17.47 -22.17
N VAL A 673 -50.82 18.67 -22.76
CA VAL A 673 -51.39 18.98 -24.07
C VAL A 673 -50.26 19.29 -25.06
N PRO A 674 -50.31 18.80 -26.31
CA PRO A 674 -49.32 19.13 -27.33
C PRO A 674 -49.10 20.64 -27.45
N LEU A 675 -47.84 21.07 -27.43
CA LEU A 675 -47.48 22.49 -27.42
C LEU A 675 -47.17 22.97 -28.84
N SER A 676 -47.50 24.24 -29.13
CA SER A 676 -47.04 24.87 -30.36
C SER A 676 -45.52 25.10 -30.31
N TRP A 677 -44.89 25.18 -31.49
CA TRP A 677 -43.45 25.45 -31.59
C TRP A 677 -43.05 26.78 -30.93
N GLU A 678 -43.95 27.77 -30.90
CA GLU A 678 -43.75 29.07 -30.22
C GLU A 678 -43.65 28.90 -28.70
N LEU A 679 -44.52 28.07 -28.11
CA LEU A 679 -44.51 27.79 -26.68
C LEU A 679 -43.30 26.93 -26.27
N TRP A 680 -42.88 25.99 -27.14
CA TRP A 680 -41.62 25.26 -26.96
C TRP A 680 -40.41 26.20 -26.94
N LEU A 681 -40.33 27.11 -27.92
CA LEU A 681 -39.24 28.07 -27.99
C LEU A 681 -39.22 28.99 -26.76
N LEU A 682 -40.39 29.44 -26.29
CA LEU A 682 -40.52 30.22 -25.08
C LEU A 682 -39.98 29.48 -23.85
N SER A 683 -40.36 28.20 -23.66
CA SER A 683 -39.87 27.38 -22.55
C SER A 683 -38.35 27.21 -22.58
N ILE A 684 -37.75 27.02 -23.77
CA ILE A 684 -36.30 26.92 -23.93
C ILE A 684 -35.61 28.26 -23.61
N ILE A 685 -36.16 29.38 -24.07
CA ILE A 685 -35.63 30.72 -23.78
C ILE A 685 -35.63 30.98 -22.27
N ILE A 686 -36.75 30.70 -21.60
CA ILE A 686 -36.87 30.81 -20.15
C ILE A 686 -35.82 29.96 -19.44
N GLY A 687 -35.63 28.72 -19.87
CA GLY A 687 -34.58 27.87 -19.34
C GLY A 687 -33.18 28.47 -19.56
N SER A 688 -32.90 28.96 -20.77
CA SER A 688 -31.57 29.46 -21.15
C SER A 688 -31.14 30.70 -20.36
N ILE A 689 -32.09 31.54 -19.92
CA ILE A 689 -31.83 32.72 -19.07
C ILE A 689 -31.27 32.33 -17.69
N SER A 690 -31.46 31.09 -17.23
CA SER A 690 -30.81 30.60 -16.00
C SER A 690 -29.27 30.61 -16.09
N LEU A 691 -28.69 30.48 -17.30
CA LEU A 691 -27.25 30.51 -17.54
C LEU A 691 -26.62 31.90 -17.25
N PRO A 692 -27.06 33.01 -17.88
CA PRO A 692 -26.52 34.34 -17.56
C PRO A 692 -26.82 34.73 -16.11
N VAL A 693 -27.96 34.32 -15.55
CA VAL A 693 -28.25 34.53 -14.12
C VAL A 693 -27.20 33.84 -13.25
N ALA A 694 -26.80 32.61 -13.58
CA ALA A 694 -25.73 31.90 -12.86
C ALA A 694 -24.39 32.64 -12.92
N VAL A 695 -24.06 33.21 -14.08
CA VAL A 695 -22.84 34.02 -14.25
C VAL A 695 -22.86 35.23 -13.33
N VAL A 696 -23.98 35.97 -13.32
CA VAL A 696 -24.16 37.14 -12.43
C VAL A 696 -24.05 36.74 -10.96
N LEU A 697 -24.69 35.63 -10.57
CA LEU A 697 -24.60 35.11 -9.19
C LEU A 697 -23.16 34.74 -8.83
N LYS A 698 -22.41 34.13 -9.75
CA LYS A 698 -21.00 33.78 -9.51
C LYS A 698 -20.08 35.00 -9.36
N CYS A 699 -20.43 36.14 -9.96
CA CYS A 699 -19.72 37.41 -9.76
C CYS A 699 -19.89 38.01 -8.36
N ILE A 700 -20.91 37.60 -7.59
CA ILE A 700 -21.11 38.09 -6.22
C ILE A 700 -20.10 37.38 -5.30
N PRO A 701 -19.11 38.09 -4.73
CA PRO A 701 -18.12 37.47 -3.86
C PRO A 701 -18.80 36.95 -2.59
N VAL A 702 -18.37 35.78 -2.12
CA VAL A 702 -18.81 35.20 -0.86
C VAL A 702 -17.62 35.19 0.08
N GLU A 703 -17.76 35.76 1.28
CA GLU A 703 -16.69 35.79 2.27
C GLU A 703 -16.18 34.38 2.59
N PHE A 704 -14.94 34.14 2.17
CA PHE A 704 -14.15 32.98 2.53
C PHE A 704 -13.86 33.02 4.03
N THR A 705 -14.50 32.14 4.80
CA THR A 705 -14.02 31.81 6.15
C THR A 705 -12.89 30.81 6.04
N ALA A 706 -11.74 31.27 5.55
CA ALA A 706 -10.40 30.78 5.82
C ALA A 706 -9.45 31.84 5.27
N LYS A 707 -8.53 32.35 6.10
CA LYS A 707 -7.40 33.17 5.63
C LYS A 707 -6.59 32.34 4.64
N HIS A 708 -6.87 32.48 3.35
CA HIS A 708 -5.91 32.15 2.31
C HIS A 708 -4.99 33.36 2.16
N HIS A 709 -3.71 33.18 2.47
CA HIS A 709 -2.65 34.01 1.89
C HIS A 709 -2.61 33.66 0.38
N ASP A 710 -3.52 34.25 -0.38
CA ASP A 710 -3.61 34.14 -1.85
C ASP A 710 -2.84 35.28 -2.55
N ASP A 711 -1.75 35.74 -1.93
CA ASP A 711 -0.70 36.50 -2.62
C ASP A 711 0.59 35.66 -2.54
N TYR A 712 0.73 34.71 -3.46
CA TYR A 712 2.03 34.14 -3.81
C TYR A 712 2.44 34.73 -5.16
N GLU A 713 3.25 35.77 -5.11
CA GLU A 713 4.14 36.09 -6.24
C GLU A 713 5.09 34.90 -6.42
N ALA A 714 5.22 34.42 -7.67
CA ALA A 714 6.23 33.44 -8.00
C ALA A 714 7.60 34.03 -7.68
N LEU A 715 8.36 33.37 -6.79
CA LEU A 715 9.77 33.68 -6.61
C LEU A 715 10.46 33.60 -7.98
N PRO A 716 11.20 34.64 -8.41
CA PRO A 716 11.94 34.58 -9.67
C PRO A 716 13.01 33.48 -9.55
N SER A 717 12.82 32.41 -10.33
CA SER A 717 13.80 31.36 -10.51
C SER A 717 14.80 31.77 -11.59
N GLY A 718 15.95 32.32 -11.19
CA GLY A 718 17.07 32.52 -12.10
C GLY A 718 18.13 33.46 -11.55
N PRO A 719 19.43 33.23 -11.82
CA PRO A 719 20.50 34.12 -11.44
C PRO A 719 20.61 35.25 -12.47
N GLU A 720 19.64 36.15 -12.47
CA GLU A 720 19.78 37.47 -13.07
C GLU A 720 19.34 38.49 -12.03
N LEU A 721 20.24 38.78 -11.09
CA LEU A 721 20.39 40.07 -10.40
C LEU A 721 21.63 39.94 -9.49
N ALA A 722 22.74 40.46 -10.02
CA ALA A 722 23.92 40.85 -9.27
C ALA A 722 23.61 42.05 -8.36
#